data_AF-A0AAE3N7R7-F1
#
_entry.id   AF-A0AAE3N7R7-F1
#
_cell.length_a   1.000
_cell.length_b   1.000
_cell.length_c   1.000
_cell.angle_alpha   90.00
_cell.angle_beta   90.00
_cell.angle_gamma   90.00
#
_symmetry.space_group_name_H-M   'P 1'
#
loop_
_entity.id
_entity.type
_entity.pdbx_description
1 polymer ?
#
loop_
_entity_poly.entity_id
_entity_poly.type
_entity_poly.pdbx_seq_one_letter_code
_entity_poly.pdbx_strand_id
1 'polypeptide(L)'
;MSNGPPAAGAAQRPLRVLLLEDSRFDAELLGEALREAYPQAELQVVRHEEAFRAALAATTPLDVILSDYEIPGFSGMAALDVARLAQPRTPFIFVSGVIGEDNAVELLKRGATDYVSKSRLARLPVVLARALREADEATARRMAESALRVADQAMNRVEGRRLALIELSDRIRNIDTPQALAYAASELLGRHLGVDRAGYGIVDKQAETIRIERDWCAPGVDSLAGLLHFRDYGSYIEQLRRGETVAIVDATTDARARDQGQALLAIGARAVLNMPLTEKGNLVGLLYLNHGQARAWPQAELEFVREAGERVRVAIARIEAQNELAAFAASLERLVQERTQERDRTWQLSQDLLGVANDSGYFESVNPAWTTVLGWSQEHICNTPFRQFVHPDDLAATEQELQRLAQGERTVDFENRYRCQDGSYRWLSWTAVPDGGRLYTAARDVTRQREREAELEEAKEQLRQSQKLEAVGQLTGGLAHDFNNLLAAISGSLELMRRRSEQGRLTNIEQYISVAQGAAKRAAALTHRLLAFSRRQTLEPKALNVNRLVQDMEELLRRTMGPGIEMQVVSAVGLWPVHVDPGQLENALLNLCINARDAMPDGGRLTIETANRWIDERTGRQRELVPGQYVSLTVSDNGVGMTPEVARRAFDPFFTTKPLGMGTGLGLSMIYGFAKQSGGQIKIYSEPGHGTSVGIYLPRHLGPEQPQEQRHFESAPPPAQQGETVLVVDDEEALRLLVLEEMRDLGYETLEAGDGASALKLLESPARIDLLVSDVGLPGGMNGRQLADAARSLRPGLNVLFITGYAENAVLNHGHLEAGMHVMTKPFEMDALARRVRELMERRSGG
;
A
#
# COMPACT_ATOMS: atom_id res chain seq x y z
N MET A 1 -55.88 60.90 49.87
CA MET A 1 -57.24 60.73 49.34
C MET A 1 -58.03 59.93 50.37
N SER A 2 -59.15 60.50 50.82
CA SER A 2 -60.31 59.90 51.48
C SER A 2 -60.12 58.60 52.30
N ASN A 3 -60.04 58.73 53.63
CA ASN A 3 -60.54 57.69 54.54
C ASN A 3 -62.00 58.03 54.85
N GLY A 4 -62.93 57.47 54.07
CA GLY A 4 -64.34 57.42 54.41
C GLY A 4 -64.58 56.54 55.65
N PRO A 5 -65.73 56.67 56.31
CA PRO A 5 -66.07 55.84 57.47
C PRO A 5 -66.19 54.37 57.02
N PRO A 6 -65.79 53.38 57.85
CA PRO A 6 -66.00 51.99 57.51
C PRO A 6 -67.50 51.71 57.37
N ALA A 7 -67.86 51.19 56.20
CA ALA A 7 -69.22 50.82 55.84
C ALA A 7 -69.76 49.72 56.76
N ALA A 8 -71.01 49.91 57.19
CA ALA A 8 -71.84 48.90 57.83
C ALA A 8 -71.98 47.66 56.93
N GLY A 9 -71.85 46.46 57.51
CA GLY A 9 -72.11 45.23 56.75
C GLY A 9 -71.47 43.93 57.23
N ALA A 10 -71.09 43.80 58.50
CA ALA A 10 -71.10 42.48 59.13
C ALA A 10 -72.45 42.39 59.87
N ALA A 11 -73.26 41.36 59.58
CA ALA A 11 -74.46 41.08 60.35
C ALA A 11 -74.03 40.93 61.81
N GLN A 12 -74.21 41.99 62.60
CA GLN A 12 -73.81 42.02 63.99
C GLN A 12 -74.66 40.98 64.70
N ARG A 13 -74.02 39.84 65.01
CA ARG A 13 -74.62 38.83 65.86
C ARG A 13 -75.13 39.56 67.11
N PRO A 14 -76.36 39.25 67.56
CA PRO A 14 -76.92 39.88 68.74
C PRO A 14 -75.93 39.76 69.91
N LEU A 15 -75.60 40.89 70.53
CA LEU A 15 -74.66 40.96 71.66
C LEU A 15 -75.21 40.11 72.82
N ARG A 16 -74.46 39.10 73.24
CA ARG A 16 -74.88 38.15 74.29
C ARG A 16 -74.41 38.63 75.65
N VAL A 17 -75.36 39.09 76.43
CA VAL A 17 -75.11 39.69 77.75
C VAL A 17 -75.67 38.78 78.83
N LEU A 18 -74.81 38.33 79.74
CA LEU A 18 -75.25 37.68 80.97
C LEU A 18 -75.36 38.75 82.07
N LEU A 19 -76.55 38.97 82.62
CA LEU A 19 -76.79 39.90 83.71
C LEU A 19 -77.09 39.15 85.00
N LEU A 20 -76.24 39.31 86.00
CA LEU A 20 -76.43 38.80 87.35
C LEU A 20 -76.95 39.92 88.27
N GLU A 21 -78.24 39.86 88.61
CA GLU A 21 -78.95 40.91 89.37
C GLU A 21 -80.17 40.30 90.08
N ASP A 22 -80.28 40.46 91.41
CA ASP A 22 -81.36 39.88 92.20
C ASP A 22 -82.62 40.77 92.23
N SER A 23 -82.45 42.09 92.14
CA SER A 23 -83.54 43.06 92.09
C SER A 23 -84.27 43.02 90.73
N ARG A 24 -85.59 42.79 90.75
CA ARG A 24 -86.41 42.83 89.51
C ARG A 24 -86.37 44.20 88.86
N PHE A 25 -86.45 45.24 89.68
CA PHE A 25 -86.47 46.62 89.22
C PHE A 25 -85.13 47.02 88.58
N ASP A 26 -84.01 46.68 89.22
CA ASP A 26 -82.70 47.04 88.68
C ASP A 26 -82.36 46.24 87.42
N ALA A 27 -82.78 44.98 87.33
CA ALA A 27 -82.62 44.17 86.13
C ALA A 27 -83.41 44.72 84.93
N GLU A 28 -84.62 45.24 85.16
CA GLU A 28 -85.43 45.90 84.13
C GLU A 28 -84.78 47.22 83.67
N LEU A 29 -84.33 48.05 84.61
CA LEU A 29 -83.66 49.32 84.34
C LEU A 29 -82.35 49.14 83.56
N LEU A 30 -81.53 48.15 83.93
CA LEU A 30 -80.32 47.75 83.21
C LEU A 30 -80.64 47.19 81.83
N GLY A 31 -81.72 46.41 81.73
CA GLY A 31 -82.22 45.89 80.46
C GLY A 31 -82.65 46.99 79.50
N GLU A 32 -83.32 48.03 79.98
CA GLU A 32 -83.67 49.20 79.17
C GLU A 32 -82.43 49.98 78.73
N ALA A 33 -81.51 50.28 79.64
CA ALA A 33 -80.26 50.98 79.32
C ALA A 33 -79.41 50.20 78.29
N LEU A 34 -79.40 48.87 78.35
CA LEU A 34 -78.73 48.02 77.38
C LEU A 34 -79.43 48.04 76.01
N ARG A 35 -80.77 47.93 75.98
CA ARG A 35 -81.53 47.93 74.72
C ARG A 35 -81.49 49.27 74.00
N GLU A 36 -81.38 50.37 74.73
CA GLU A 36 -81.19 51.71 74.15
C GLU A 36 -79.90 51.78 73.33
N ALA A 37 -78.81 51.20 73.82
CA ALA A 37 -77.52 51.21 73.15
C ALA A 37 -77.30 50.05 72.16
N TYR A 38 -77.87 48.89 72.46
CA TYR A 38 -77.73 47.66 71.69
C TYR A 38 -79.13 47.02 71.50
N PRO A 39 -79.92 47.48 70.51
CA PRO A 39 -81.30 47.03 70.31
C PRO A 39 -81.45 45.54 70.04
N GLN A 40 -80.39 44.92 69.51
CA GLN A 40 -80.33 43.49 69.18
C GLN A 40 -79.63 42.67 70.27
N ALA A 41 -79.37 43.20 71.47
CA ALA A 41 -78.69 42.42 72.51
C ALA A 41 -79.58 41.28 73.04
N GLU A 42 -79.02 40.07 73.09
CA GLU A 42 -79.58 38.90 73.78
C GLU A 42 -79.20 38.98 75.27
N LEU A 43 -80.13 39.45 76.10
CA LEU A 43 -79.94 39.58 77.55
C LEU A 43 -80.46 38.33 78.29
N GLN A 44 -79.57 37.62 78.96
CA GLN A 44 -79.91 36.53 79.89
C GLN A 44 -79.79 37.03 81.33
N VAL A 45 -80.91 37.17 82.04
CA VAL A 45 -80.92 37.60 83.46
C VAL A 45 -80.91 36.40 84.39
N VAL A 46 -79.96 36.35 85.32
CA VAL A 46 -79.82 35.35 86.36
C VAL A 46 -79.79 36.02 87.74
N ARG A 47 -80.35 35.37 88.77
CA ARG A 47 -80.60 36.00 90.08
C ARG A 47 -79.85 35.37 91.25
N HIS A 48 -79.21 34.23 91.04
CA HIS A 48 -78.52 33.45 92.08
C HIS A 48 -77.36 32.65 91.49
N GLU A 49 -76.45 32.18 92.35
CA GLU A 49 -75.20 31.51 91.97
C GLU A 49 -75.38 30.33 91.01
N GLU A 50 -76.32 29.42 91.31
CA GLU A 50 -76.53 28.21 90.51
C GLU A 50 -76.93 28.54 89.06
N ALA A 51 -77.82 29.52 88.86
CA ALA A 51 -78.21 29.97 87.53
C ALA A 51 -77.06 30.67 86.80
N PHE A 52 -76.23 31.42 87.52
CA PHE A 52 -75.05 32.09 86.95
C PHE A 52 -73.99 31.07 86.48
N ARG A 53 -73.69 30.05 87.29
CA ARG A 53 -72.78 28.96 86.91
C ARG A 53 -73.31 28.16 85.72
N ALA A 54 -74.61 27.86 85.70
CA ALA A 54 -75.24 27.16 84.59
C ALA A 54 -75.16 27.97 83.28
N ALA A 55 -75.36 29.29 83.34
CA ALA A 55 -75.23 30.17 82.18
C ALA A 55 -73.79 30.23 81.64
N LEU A 56 -72.78 30.29 82.52
CA LEU A 56 -71.37 30.28 82.11
C LEU A 56 -70.91 28.96 81.48
N ALA A 57 -71.51 27.84 81.89
CA ALA A 57 -71.21 26.51 81.37
C ALA A 57 -71.88 26.21 80.02
N ALA A 58 -72.80 27.06 79.55
CA ALA A 58 -73.41 26.91 78.24
C ALA A 58 -72.34 26.96 77.13
N THR A 59 -72.47 26.12 76.09
CA THR A 59 -71.49 26.01 74.98
C THR A 59 -71.37 27.28 74.16
N THR A 60 -72.25 28.26 74.38
CA THR A 60 -72.28 29.47 73.58
C THR A 60 -71.55 30.61 74.28
N PRO A 61 -70.55 31.24 73.62
CA PRO A 61 -69.76 32.29 74.24
C PRO A 61 -70.62 33.52 74.55
N LEU A 62 -70.39 34.09 75.72
CA LEU A 62 -70.96 35.38 76.14
C LEU A 62 -70.01 36.50 75.68
N ASP A 63 -70.58 37.60 75.21
CA ASP A 63 -69.81 38.76 74.75
C ASP A 63 -69.48 39.71 75.91
N VAL A 64 -70.32 39.75 76.95
CA VAL A 64 -70.07 40.49 78.18
C VAL A 64 -70.89 39.92 79.34
N ILE A 65 -70.37 40.07 80.56
CA ILE A 65 -71.05 39.76 81.81
C ILE A 65 -71.25 41.06 82.58
N LEU A 66 -72.48 41.37 82.95
CA LEU A 66 -72.86 42.44 83.86
C LEU A 66 -73.23 41.82 85.20
N SER A 67 -72.72 42.34 86.31
CA SER A 67 -73.03 41.80 87.64
C SER A 67 -73.28 42.91 88.64
N ASP A 68 -74.32 42.79 89.45
CA ASP A 68 -74.37 43.53 90.70
C ASP A 68 -73.27 43.05 91.65
N TYR A 69 -72.84 43.93 92.53
CA TYR A 69 -71.80 43.69 93.52
C TYR A 69 -72.33 42.98 94.76
N GLU A 70 -73.54 43.35 95.22
CA GLU A 70 -74.18 42.80 96.41
C GLU A 70 -75.40 41.97 96.02
N ILE A 71 -75.24 40.65 95.92
CA ILE A 71 -76.35 39.72 95.73
C ILE A 71 -76.47 38.84 96.98
N PRO A 72 -77.67 38.69 97.56
CA PRO A 72 -77.87 37.88 98.76
C PRO A 72 -77.35 36.45 98.59
N GLY A 73 -76.39 36.05 99.44
CA GLY A 73 -75.81 34.71 99.45
C GLY A 73 -74.74 34.44 98.38
N PHE A 74 -74.47 35.37 97.45
CA PHE A 74 -73.43 35.20 96.41
C PHE A 74 -72.85 36.55 96.02
N SER A 75 -71.68 36.93 96.54
CA SER A 75 -71.12 38.26 96.22
C SER A 75 -70.75 38.37 94.74
N GLY A 76 -70.87 39.58 94.17
CA GLY A 76 -70.43 39.84 92.80
C GLY A 76 -68.92 39.58 92.61
N MET A 77 -68.12 39.67 93.68
CA MET A 77 -66.71 39.27 93.66
C MET A 77 -66.54 37.76 93.44
N ALA A 78 -67.33 36.93 94.12
CA ALA A 78 -67.36 35.50 93.86
C ALA A 78 -67.82 35.20 92.42
N ALA A 79 -68.75 35.99 91.89
CA ALA A 79 -69.18 35.89 90.49
C ALA A 79 -68.03 36.18 89.48
N LEU A 80 -67.20 37.19 89.76
CA LEU A 80 -66.02 37.50 88.93
C LEU A 80 -65.03 36.33 88.90
N ASP A 81 -64.69 35.74 90.06
CA ASP A 81 -63.76 34.61 90.13
C ASP A 81 -64.27 33.40 89.34
N VAL A 82 -65.58 33.12 89.43
CA VAL A 82 -66.24 32.05 88.68
C VAL A 82 -66.23 32.32 87.18
N ALA A 83 -66.56 33.54 86.76
CA ALA A 83 -66.53 33.94 85.36
C ALA A 83 -65.12 33.86 84.77
N ARG A 84 -64.09 34.25 85.52
CA ARG A 84 -62.70 34.19 85.06
C ARG A 84 -62.19 32.75 84.88
N LEU A 85 -62.72 31.79 85.63
CA LEU A 85 -62.38 30.38 85.44
C LEU A 85 -63.10 29.77 84.24
N ALA A 86 -64.41 30.06 84.08
CA ALA A 86 -65.23 29.47 83.04
C ALA A 86 -65.05 30.13 81.67
N GLN A 87 -65.04 31.46 81.64
CA GLN A 87 -64.89 32.28 80.45
C GLN A 87 -63.88 33.43 80.71
N PRO A 88 -62.56 33.11 80.86
CA PRO A 88 -61.50 34.07 81.23
C PRO A 88 -61.36 35.30 80.33
N ARG A 89 -61.99 35.28 79.17
CA ARG A 89 -61.85 36.28 78.10
C ARG A 89 -63.07 37.16 77.93
N THR A 90 -64.16 36.84 78.63
CA THR A 90 -65.39 37.61 78.55
C THR A 90 -65.28 38.82 79.48
N PRO A 91 -65.47 40.04 78.96
CA PRO A 91 -65.52 41.24 79.78
C PRO A 91 -66.50 41.11 80.94
N PHE A 92 -66.08 41.48 82.14
CA PHE A 92 -66.88 41.44 83.35
C PHE A 92 -67.02 42.85 83.93
N ILE A 93 -68.22 43.41 83.88
CA ILE A 93 -68.51 44.78 84.29
C ILE A 93 -69.41 44.74 85.52
N PHE A 94 -68.99 45.44 86.58
CA PHE A 94 -69.81 45.59 87.77
C PHE A 94 -70.81 46.72 87.61
N VAL A 95 -72.06 46.53 88.06
CA VAL A 95 -73.08 47.58 88.12
C VAL A 95 -73.63 47.67 89.56
N SER A 96 -73.23 48.68 90.34
CA SER A 96 -73.65 48.78 91.76
C SER A 96 -74.11 50.17 92.19
N GLY A 97 -75.08 50.23 93.12
CA GLY A 97 -75.63 51.46 93.71
C GLY A 97 -74.95 51.92 95.01
N VAL A 98 -74.19 51.04 95.67
CA VAL A 98 -73.69 51.25 97.06
C VAL A 98 -72.19 51.57 97.11
N ILE A 99 -71.50 51.45 95.97
CA ILE A 99 -70.03 51.55 95.89
C ILE A 99 -69.59 53.00 95.63
N GLY A 100 -68.82 53.57 96.57
CA GLY A 100 -68.04 54.81 96.36
C GLY A 100 -66.80 54.60 95.49
N GLU A 101 -66.21 55.69 94.97
CA GLU A 101 -65.09 55.63 94.01
C GLU A 101 -63.86 54.85 94.50
N ASP A 102 -63.59 54.82 95.81
CA ASP A 102 -62.45 54.10 96.40
C ASP A 102 -62.54 52.57 96.23
N ASN A 103 -63.75 52.00 96.27
CA ASN A 103 -63.98 50.57 96.11
C ASN A 103 -63.91 50.12 94.63
N ALA A 104 -64.12 51.03 93.66
CA ALA A 104 -64.06 50.71 92.24
C ALA A 104 -62.63 50.32 91.78
N VAL A 105 -61.60 50.91 92.40
CA VAL A 105 -60.19 50.59 92.09
C VAL A 105 -59.84 49.16 92.49
N GLU A 106 -60.41 48.65 93.58
CA GLU A 106 -60.17 47.28 94.02
C GLU A 106 -60.79 46.25 93.05
N LEU A 107 -61.99 46.53 92.52
CA LEU A 107 -62.66 45.69 91.53
C LEU A 107 -61.81 45.52 90.26
N LEU A 108 -61.25 46.62 89.74
CA LEU A 108 -60.39 46.60 88.55
C LEU A 108 -59.08 45.84 88.81
N LYS A 109 -58.46 46.02 89.98
CA LYS A 109 -57.25 45.25 90.38
C LYS A 109 -57.50 43.75 90.46
N ARG A 110 -58.73 43.34 90.80
CA ARG A 110 -59.14 41.93 90.88
C ARG A 110 -59.50 41.33 89.51
N GLY A 111 -59.49 42.13 88.44
CA GLY A 111 -59.68 41.67 87.07
C GLY A 111 -61.09 41.90 86.50
N ALA A 112 -61.90 42.76 87.14
CA ALA A 112 -63.07 43.32 86.46
C ALA A 112 -62.61 44.18 85.28
N THR A 113 -63.37 44.17 84.19
CA THR A 113 -63.09 44.99 83.02
C THR A 113 -63.42 46.45 83.25
N ASP A 114 -64.58 46.72 83.86
CA ASP A 114 -64.98 48.09 84.22
C ASP A 114 -66.06 48.08 85.33
N TYR A 115 -66.47 49.27 85.76
CA TYR A 115 -67.50 49.50 86.77
C TYR A 115 -68.45 50.63 86.36
N VAL A 116 -69.75 50.44 86.61
CA VAL A 116 -70.81 51.42 86.38
C VAL A 116 -71.64 51.60 87.65
N SER A 117 -71.97 52.84 88.01
CA SER A 117 -72.86 53.12 89.14
C SER A 117 -74.32 53.06 88.71
N LYS A 118 -75.21 52.44 89.52
CA LYS A 118 -76.67 52.41 89.27
C LYS A 118 -77.30 53.81 89.18
N SER A 119 -76.68 54.83 89.79
CA SER A 119 -77.10 56.24 89.66
C SER A 119 -76.69 56.91 88.33
N ARG A 120 -75.80 56.28 87.55
CA ARG A 120 -75.19 56.82 86.32
C ARG A 120 -75.24 55.82 85.17
N LEU A 121 -76.36 55.11 85.01
CA LEU A 121 -76.54 54.09 83.96
C LEU A 121 -76.38 54.61 82.53
N ALA A 122 -76.56 55.92 82.30
CA ALA A 122 -76.26 56.57 81.03
C ALA A 122 -74.80 56.36 80.53
N ARG A 123 -73.87 55.94 81.41
CA ARG A 123 -72.47 55.63 81.05
C ARG A 123 -72.25 54.19 80.57
N LEU A 124 -73.19 53.26 80.81
CA LEU A 124 -73.06 51.85 80.45
C LEU A 124 -72.74 51.63 78.96
N PRO A 125 -73.36 52.35 77.99
CA PRO A 125 -73.06 52.16 76.57
C PRO A 125 -71.59 52.41 76.21
N VAL A 126 -71.01 53.47 76.79
CA VAL A 126 -69.62 53.88 76.55
C VAL A 126 -68.65 52.87 77.15
N VAL A 127 -68.94 52.42 78.37
CA VAL A 127 -68.14 51.41 79.08
C VAL A 127 -68.17 50.08 78.36
N LEU A 128 -69.36 49.63 77.94
CA LEU A 128 -69.54 48.39 77.18
C LEU A 128 -68.84 48.44 75.82
N ALA A 129 -68.97 49.54 75.08
CA ALA A 129 -68.29 49.72 73.79
C ALA A 129 -66.76 49.69 73.92
N ARG A 130 -66.22 50.22 75.03
CA ARG A 130 -64.78 50.14 75.31
C ARG A 130 -64.36 48.72 75.64
N ALA A 131 -65.05 48.06 76.56
CA ALA A 131 -64.75 46.70 77.00
C ALA A 131 -64.78 45.69 75.84
N LEU A 132 -65.77 45.80 74.94
CA LEU A 132 -65.86 44.94 73.76
C LEU A 132 -64.72 45.19 72.76
N ARG A 133 -64.37 46.46 72.48
CA ARG A 133 -63.24 46.80 71.59
C ARG A 133 -61.91 46.24 72.11
N GLU A 134 -61.63 46.39 73.40
CA GLU A 134 -60.41 45.87 74.03
C GLU A 134 -60.34 44.33 73.91
N ALA A 135 -61.47 43.62 74.02
CA ALA A 135 -61.53 42.17 73.86
C ALA A 135 -61.30 41.70 72.41
N ASP A 136 -61.83 42.43 71.43
CA ASP A 136 -61.65 42.15 69.99
C ASP A 136 -60.19 42.34 69.57
N GLU A 137 -59.55 43.44 69.97
CA GLU A 137 -58.15 43.74 69.68
C GLU A 137 -57.21 42.66 70.24
N ALA A 138 -57.47 42.21 71.49
CA ALA A 138 -56.69 41.15 72.14
C ALA A 138 -56.84 39.77 71.46
N THR A 139 -57.93 39.54 70.73
CA THR A 139 -58.17 38.31 69.97
C THR A 139 -57.47 38.36 68.62
N ALA A 140 -57.59 39.47 67.89
CA ALA A 140 -56.95 39.69 66.60
C ALA A 140 -55.42 39.59 66.68
N ARG A 141 -54.80 40.19 67.71
CA ARG A 141 -53.34 40.15 67.92
C ARG A 141 -52.79 38.72 68.01
N ARG A 142 -53.48 37.83 68.74
CA ARG A 142 -53.04 36.43 68.92
C ARG A 142 -53.10 35.61 67.64
N MET A 143 -54.10 35.83 66.80
CA MET A 143 -54.19 35.13 65.51
C MET A 143 -53.03 35.54 64.59
N ALA A 144 -52.69 36.83 64.55
CA ALA A 144 -51.56 37.33 63.77
C ALA A 144 -50.21 36.76 64.25
N GLU A 145 -49.98 36.70 65.57
CA GLU A 145 -48.74 36.13 66.14
C GLU A 145 -48.59 34.63 65.82
N SER A 146 -49.69 33.87 65.83
CA SER A 146 -49.66 32.45 65.44
C SER A 146 -49.38 32.26 63.95
N ALA A 147 -49.99 33.06 63.08
CA ALA A 147 -49.76 33.01 61.64
C ALA A 147 -48.31 33.36 61.29
N LEU A 148 -47.73 34.38 61.96
CA LEU A 148 -46.34 34.79 61.76
C LEU A 148 -45.36 33.67 62.12
N ARG A 149 -45.59 32.95 63.24
CA ARG A 149 -44.73 31.81 63.64
C ARG A 149 -44.73 30.68 62.61
N VAL A 150 -45.89 30.35 62.02
CA VAL A 150 -45.99 29.32 60.99
C VAL A 150 -45.27 29.75 59.71
N ALA A 151 -45.41 31.01 59.30
CA ALA A 151 -44.72 31.56 58.15
C ALA A 151 -43.19 31.58 58.34
N ASP A 152 -42.72 31.99 59.53
CA ASP A 152 -41.29 32.04 59.87
C ASP A 152 -40.64 30.64 59.85
N GLN A 153 -41.33 29.63 60.39
CA GLN A 153 -40.88 28.24 60.31
C GLN A 153 -40.82 27.70 58.87
N ALA A 154 -41.78 28.07 58.01
CA ALA A 154 -41.77 27.67 56.62
C ALA A 154 -40.62 28.34 55.84
N MET A 155 -40.37 29.63 56.08
CA MET A 155 -39.30 30.39 55.43
C MET A 155 -37.92 29.87 55.84
N ASN A 156 -37.70 29.56 57.12
CA ASN A 156 -36.45 28.98 57.60
C ASN A 156 -36.12 27.63 56.96
N ARG A 157 -37.13 26.80 56.64
CA ARG A 157 -36.92 25.52 55.93
C ARG A 157 -36.52 25.73 54.47
N VAL A 158 -37.13 26.69 53.78
CA VAL A 158 -36.78 27.02 52.39
C VAL A 158 -35.37 27.58 52.31
N GLU A 159 -35.01 28.48 53.23
CA GLU A 159 -33.68 29.07 53.29
C GLU A 159 -32.60 28.02 53.62
N GLY A 160 -32.88 27.12 54.58
CA GLY A 160 -32.00 25.98 54.89
C GLY A 160 -31.72 25.10 53.68
N ARG A 161 -32.76 24.73 52.91
CA ARG A 161 -32.60 23.95 51.66
C ARG A 161 -31.73 24.69 50.64
N ARG A 162 -31.97 26.00 50.47
CA ARG A 162 -31.23 26.84 49.52
C ARG A 162 -29.74 26.92 49.88
N LEU A 163 -29.42 27.15 51.15
CA LEU A 163 -28.05 27.21 51.64
C LEU A 163 -27.31 25.87 51.46
N ALA A 164 -27.99 24.74 51.72
CA ALA A 164 -27.41 23.41 51.50
C ALA A 164 -27.09 23.15 50.02
N LEU A 165 -27.93 23.57 49.08
CA LEU A 165 -27.64 23.46 47.64
C LEU A 165 -26.48 24.36 47.20
N ILE A 166 -26.34 25.54 47.80
CA ILE A 166 -25.19 26.44 47.57
C ILE A 166 -23.91 25.77 48.07
N GLU A 167 -23.92 25.23 49.30
CA GLU A 167 -22.78 24.50 49.84
C GLU A 167 -22.38 23.31 48.95
N LEU A 168 -23.35 22.54 48.46
CA LEU A 168 -23.07 21.44 47.53
C LEU A 168 -22.40 21.95 46.25
N SER A 169 -22.91 23.03 45.66
CA SER A 169 -22.33 23.63 44.47
C SER A 169 -20.91 24.17 44.69
N ASP A 170 -20.62 24.72 45.87
CA ASP A 170 -19.27 25.19 46.21
C ASP A 170 -18.30 24.02 46.44
N ARG A 171 -18.75 22.93 47.08
CA ARG A 171 -17.97 21.70 47.23
C ARG A 171 -17.66 21.07 45.87
N ILE A 172 -18.64 21.03 44.95
CA ILE A 172 -18.47 20.50 43.58
C ILE A 172 -17.35 21.22 42.82
N ARG A 173 -17.14 22.52 43.03
CA ARG A 173 -16.09 23.28 42.33
C ARG A 173 -14.67 22.84 42.70
N ASN A 174 -14.48 22.26 43.88
CA ASN A 174 -13.16 21.97 44.46
C ASN A 174 -12.88 20.47 44.56
N ILE A 175 -13.71 19.62 43.92
CA ILE A 175 -13.56 18.17 43.96
C ILE A 175 -13.39 17.65 42.53
N ASP A 176 -12.27 16.96 42.31
CA ASP A 176 -11.85 16.50 40.98
C ASP A 176 -12.08 15.01 40.74
N THR A 177 -12.66 14.29 41.71
CA THR A 177 -12.95 12.85 41.57
C THR A 177 -14.44 12.56 41.69
N PRO A 178 -15.00 11.69 40.82
CA PRO A 178 -16.39 11.24 40.92
C PRO A 178 -16.80 10.78 42.32
N GLN A 179 -15.91 10.03 42.97
CA GLN A 179 -16.12 9.42 44.28
C GLN A 179 -16.26 10.44 45.40
N ALA A 180 -15.36 11.42 45.45
CA ALA A 180 -15.40 12.44 46.48
C ALA A 180 -16.64 13.34 46.30
N LEU A 181 -17.08 13.56 45.06
CA LEU A 181 -18.24 14.38 44.74
C LEU A 181 -19.55 13.68 45.15
N ALA A 182 -19.66 12.40 44.80
CA ALA A 182 -20.72 11.51 45.25
C ALA A 182 -20.83 11.45 46.78
N TYR A 183 -19.69 11.33 47.48
CA TYR A 183 -19.65 11.33 48.94
C TYR A 183 -20.05 12.67 49.55
N ALA A 184 -19.56 13.79 49.01
CA ALA A 184 -19.88 15.13 49.52
C ALA A 184 -21.39 15.42 49.47
N ALA A 185 -22.06 15.00 48.40
CA ALA A 185 -23.50 15.11 48.29
C ALA A 185 -24.25 14.19 49.26
N SER A 186 -23.77 12.96 49.41
CA SER A 186 -24.31 11.99 50.35
C SER A 186 -24.20 12.49 51.80
N GLU A 187 -23.05 13.06 52.19
CA GLU A 187 -22.85 13.68 53.51
C GLU A 187 -23.79 14.86 53.73
N LEU A 188 -23.93 15.74 52.74
CA LEU A 188 -24.78 16.92 52.83
C LEU A 188 -26.25 16.55 52.99
N LEU A 189 -26.74 15.62 52.17
CA LEU A 189 -28.12 15.13 52.26
C LEU A 189 -28.37 14.38 53.56
N GLY A 190 -27.42 13.54 53.98
CA GLY A 190 -27.45 12.79 55.22
C GLY A 190 -27.65 13.70 56.45
N ARG A 191 -26.79 14.72 56.57
CA ARG A 191 -26.84 15.69 57.66
C ARG A 191 -28.06 16.59 57.60
N HIS A 192 -28.41 17.11 56.43
CA HIS A 192 -29.49 18.09 56.28
C HIS A 192 -30.87 17.47 56.52
N LEU A 193 -31.08 16.23 56.06
CA LEU A 193 -32.34 15.52 56.23
C LEU A 193 -32.41 14.72 57.53
N GLY A 194 -31.28 14.54 58.23
CA GLY A 194 -31.22 13.75 59.46
C GLY A 194 -31.61 12.29 59.23
N VAL A 195 -31.10 11.70 58.14
CA VAL A 195 -31.24 10.27 57.85
C VAL A 195 -30.05 9.51 58.41
N ASP A 196 -30.15 8.18 58.51
CA ASP A 196 -29.09 7.37 59.13
C ASP A 196 -27.97 7.06 58.15
N ARG A 197 -28.31 6.99 56.86
CA ARG A 197 -27.36 6.71 55.79
C ARG A 197 -27.80 7.35 54.50
N ALA A 198 -26.84 7.86 53.74
CA ALA A 198 -27.03 8.38 52.40
C ALA A 198 -25.84 7.97 51.53
N GLY A 199 -26.07 7.60 50.28
CA GLY A 199 -25.00 7.16 49.40
C GLY A 199 -25.36 7.27 47.94
N TYR A 200 -24.33 7.24 47.09
CA TYR A 200 -24.46 7.18 45.65
C TYR A 200 -23.88 5.84 45.18
N GLY A 201 -24.59 5.16 44.29
CA GLY A 201 -24.10 3.95 43.65
C GLY A 201 -24.26 4.00 42.14
N ILE A 202 -23.36 3.31 41.46
CA ILE A 202 -23.40 3.10 40.01
C ILE A 202 -24.27 1.87 39.76
N VAL A 203 -25.24 1.99 38.86
CA VAL A 203 -26.21 0.93 38.59
C VAL A 203 -25.82 0.16 37.35
N ASP A 204 -25.69 -1.16 37.47
CA ASP A 204 -25.68 -2.08 36.34
C ASP A 204 -27.10 -2.58 36.10
N LYS A 205 -27.70 -2.14 34.99
CA LYS A 205 -29.05 -2.52 34.61
C LYS A 205 -29.18 -3.98 34.18
N GLN A 206 -28.14 -4.59 33.63
CA GLN A 206 -28.21 -5.97 33.16
C GLN A 206 -28.03 -6.94 34.32
N ALA A 207 -27.04 -6.68 35.15
CA ALA A 207 -26.78 -7.47 36.35
C ALA A 207 -27.76 -7.17 37.49
N GLU A 208 -28.58 -6.11 37.40
CA GLU A 208 -29.47 -5.66 38.49
C GLU A 208 -28.73 -5.44 39.81
N THR A 209 -27.53 -4.87 39.70
CA THR A 209 -26.68 -4.56 40.84
C THR A 209 -26.45 -3.07 40.97
N ILE A 210 -26.13 -2.68 42.20
CA ILE A 210 -25.62 -1.36 42.53
C ILE A 210 -24.26 -1.51 43.18
N ARG A 211 -23.28 -0.77 42.67
CA ARG A 211 -21.95 -0.67 43.26
C ARG A 211 -21.82 0.65 44.02
N ILE A 212 -21.64 0.55 45.32
CA ILE A 212 -21.47 1.67 46.24
C ILE A 212 -20.01 1.68 46.64
N GLU A 213 -19.26 2.70 46.22
CA GLU A 213 -17.84 2.80 46.60
C GLU A 213 -17.68 3.41 48.00
N ARG A 214 -18.53 4.38 48.34
CA ARG A 214 -18.53 5.04 49.63
C ARG A 214 -19.88 5.70 49.91
N ASP A 215 -20.34 5.59 51.14
CA ASP A 215 -21.55 6.24 51.63
C ASP A 215 -21.29 7.01 52.93
N TRP A 216 -22.18 7.95 53.21
CA TRP A 216 -22.21 8.66 54.48
C TRP A 216 -23.12 7.91 55.45
N CYS A 217 -22.63 7.66 56.65
CA CYS A 217 -23.34 6.99 57.72
C CYS A 217 -23.32 7.86 58.98
N ALA A 218 -24.44 7.90 59.70
CA ALA A 218 -24.51 8.48 61.03
C ALA A 218 -23.70 7.63 62.03
N PRO A 219 -23.25 8.20 63.17
CA PRO A 219 -22.52 7.44 64.18
C PRO A 219 -23.28 6.19 64.63
N GLY A 220 -22.66 5.01 64.52
CA GLY A 220 -23.24 3.73 64.90
C GLY A 220 -24.03 3.01 63.79
N VAL A 221 -24.01 3.52 62.56
CA VAL A 221 -24.65 2.90 61.39
C VAL A 221 -23.60 2.29 60.48
N ASP A 222 -23.80 1.04 60.06
CA ASP A 222 -22.89 0.35 59.14
C ASP A 222 -23.05 0.82 57.69
N SER A 223 -21.91 0.86 56.99
CA SER A 223 -21.80 1.22 55.58
C SER A 223 -22.34 0.12 54.66
N LEU A 224 -22.90 0.52 53.52
CA LEU A 224 -23.30 -0.37 52.43
C LEU A 224 -22.27 -0.42 51.29
N ALA A 225 -21.06 0.10 51.50
CA ALA A 225 -20.01 0.06 50.48
C ALA A 225 -19.76 -1.39 50.03
N GLY A 226 -19.85 -1.62 48.71
CA GLY A 226 -19.81 -2.95 48.12
C GLY A 226 -20.72 -3.07 46.89
N LEU A 227 -20.89 -4.31 46.44
CA LEU A 227 -21.80 -4.67 45.36
C LEU A 227 -23.06 -5.30 45.99
N LEU A 228 -24.22 -4.71 45.71
CA LEU A 228 -25.51 -5.21 46.20
C LEU A 228 -26.43 -5.55 45.02
N HIS A 229 -27.31 -6.54 45.21
CA HIS A 229 -28.30 -6.93 44.22
C HIS A 229 -29.65 -6.30 44.57
N PHE A 230 -30.32 -5.64 43.62
CA PHE A 230 -31.58 -4.94 43.93
C PHE A 230 -32.68 -5.87 44.45
N ARG A 231 -32.76 -7.09 43.88
CA ARG A 231 -33.77 -8.10 44.22
C ARG A 231 -33.65 -8.64 45.64
N ASP A 232 -32.50 -8.48 46.30
CA ASP A 232 -32.32 -8.92 47.69
C ASP A 232 -33.07 -8.01 48.68
N TYR A 233 -33.42 -6.79 48.25
CA TYR A 233 -33.97 -5.73 49.09
C TYR A 233 -35.34 -5.23 48.64
N GLY A 234 -35.90 -5.74 47.54
CA GLY A 234 -37.24 -5.42 47.08
C GLY A 234 -37.45 -5.59 45.58
N SER A 235 -38.68 -5.34 45.14
CA SER A 235 -39.09 -5.41 43.72
C SER A 235 -39.03 -4.07 42.99
N TYR A 236 -38.51 -3.02 43.63
CA TYR A 236 -38.63 -1.64 43.15
C TYR A 236 -37.63 -1.24 42.04
N ILE A 237 -36.82 -2.17 41.54
CA ILE A 237 -35.87 -1.91 40.43
C ILE A 237 -36.59 -1.53 39.13
N GLU A 238 -37.80 -2.04 38.89
CA GLU A 238 -38.59 -1.73 37.70
C GLU A 238 -38.97 -0.24 37.63
N GLN A 239 -39.33 0.35 38.78
CA GLN A 239 -39.61 1.77 38.91
C GLN A 239 -38.34 2.59 38.64
N LEU A 240 -37.20 2.17 39.21
CA LEU A 240 -35.92 2.86 38.99
C LEU A 240 -35.50 2.82 37.51
N ARG A 241 -35.71 1.71 36.80
CA ARG A 241 -35.45 1.61 35.35
C ARG A 241 -36.27 2.62 34.54
N ARG A 242 -37.48 2.97 35.00
CA ARG A 242 -38.36 3.98 34.39
C ARG A 242 -38.02 5.42 34.83
N GLY A 243 -37.03 5.61 35.69
CA GLY A 243 -36.67 6.90 36.25
C GLY A 243 -37.62 7.38 37.36
N GLU A 244 -38.43 6.49 37.92
CA GLU A 244 -39.38 6.83 38.99
C GLU A 244 -38.69 6.77 40.36
N THR A 245 -38.85 7.82 41.16
CA THR A 245 -38.34 7.87 42.54
C THR A 245 -39.07 6.85 43.42
N VAL A 246 -38.33 6.02 44.15
CA VAL A 246 -38.89 5.05 45.09
C VAL A 246 -38.75 5.59 46.50
N ALA A 247 -39.85 6.06 47.08
CA ALA A 247 -39.94 6.50 48.47
C ALA A 247 -40.82 5.52 49.27
N ILE A 248 -40.24 4.88 50.28
CA ILE A 248 -40.86 3.89 51.16
C ILE A 248 -40.85 4.44 52.57
N VAL A 249 -42.03 4.58 53.17
CA VAL A 249 -42.20 5.10 54.53
C VAL A 249 -41.88 4.04 55.57
N ASP A 250 -42.31 2.79 55.32
CA ASP A 250 -42.03 1.63 56.16
C ASP A 250 -41.95 0.36 55.30
N ALA A 251 -40.75 -0.19 55.18
CA ALA A 251 -40.43 -1.38 54.41
C ALA A 251 -41.21 -2.63 54.86
N THR A 252 -41.68 -2.67 56.11
CA THR A 252 -42.49 -3.79 56.62
C THR A 252 -43.92 -3.79 56.08
N THR A 253 -44.40 -2.65 55.58
CA THR A 253 -45.79 -2.47 55.14
C THR A 253 -45.92 -2.18 53.65
N ASP A 254 -44.91 -1.58 53.02
CA ASP A 254 -44.92 -1.21 51.61
C ASP A 254 -44.86 -2.43 50.68
N ALA A 255 -45.81 -2.55 49.75
CA ALA A 255 -45.93 -3.71 48.86
C ALA A 255 -44.67 -3.98 48.02
N ARG A 256 -43.84 -2.98 47.74
CA ARG A 256 -42.62 -3.14 46.92
C ARG A 256 -41.45 -3.76 47.69
N ALA A 257 -41.48 -3.66 49.02
CA ALA A 257 -40.41 -4.09 49.91
C ALA A 257 -40.82 -5.17 50.92
N ARG A 258 -42.13 -5.38 51.15
CA ARG A 258 -42.65 -6.25 52.21
C ARG A 258 -42.04 -7.65 52.22
N ASP A 259 -41.92 -8.28 51.06
CA ASP A 259 -41.39 -9.64 50.92
C ASP A 259 -39.90 -9.74 51.30
N GLN A 260 -39.15 -8.64 51.20
CA GLN A 260 -37.74 -8.51 51.59
C GLN A 260 -37.55 -7.56 52.79
N GLY A 261 -38.63 -7.22 53.52
CA GLY A 261 -38.61 -6.19 54.55
C GLY A 261 -37.63 -6.49 55.69
N GLN A 262 -37.42 -7.77 56.01
CA GLN A 262 -36.43 -8.22 57.00
C GLN A 262 -34.99 -7.94 56.55
N ALA A 263 -34.68 -8.11 55.26
CA ALA A 263 -33.34 -7.81 54.72
C ALA A 263 -33.04 -6.31 54.76
N LEU A 264 -34.05 -5.47 54.49
CA LEU A 264 -33.94 -4.01 54.64
C LEU A 264 -33.80 -3.59 56.11
N LEU A 265 -34.53 -4.20 57.04
CA LEU A 265 -34.37 -3.92 58.48
C LEU A 265 -32.99 -4.33 58.99
N ALA A 266 -32.44 -5.45 58.52
CA ALA A 266 -31.12 -5.92 58.92
C ALA A 266 -29.99 -4.92 58.60
N ILE A 267 -30.19 -4.10 57.56
CA ILE A 267 -29.25 -3.03 57.19
C ILE A 267 -29.69 -1.64 57.71
N GLY A 268 -30.68 -1.56 58.60
CA GLY A 268 -31.17 -0.29 59.16
C GLY A 268 -31.94 0.58 58.17
N ALA A 269 -32.58 -0.01 57.16
CA ALA A 269 -33.29 0.68 56.08
C ALA A 269 -34.81 0.48 56.18
N ARG A 270 -35.42 0.86 57.32
CA ARG A 270 -36.88 0.77 57.50
C ARG A 270 -37.64 1.77 56.63
N ALA A 271 -37.15 2.99 56.52
CA ALA A 271 -37.57 3.95 55.50
C ALA A 271 -36.47 4.07 54.44
N VAL A 272 -36.87 4.05 53.17
CA VAL A 272 -35.95 4.02 52.01
C VAL A 272 -36.36 5.08 51.01
N LEU A 273 -35.41 5.87 50.55
CA LEU A 273 -35.57 6.76 49.41
C LEU A 273 -34.49 6.46 48.38
N ASN A 274 -34.89 5.94 47.23
CA ASN A 274 -34.02 5.67 46.09
C ASN A 274 -34.37 6.62 44.93
N MET A 275 -33.47 7.54 44.66
CA MET A 275 -33.59 8.57 43.62
C MET A 275 -32.77 8.17 42.38
N PRO A 276 -33.43 7.75 41.28
CA PRO A 276 -32.72 7.35 40.07
C PRO A 276 -32.08 8.56 39.39
N LEU A 277 -30.85 8.40 38.93
CA LEU A 277 -30.11 9.39 38.15
C LEU A 277 -29.97 8.87 36.72
N THR A 278 -30.55 9.60 35.78
CA THR A 278 -30.65 9.17 34.38
C THR A 278 -29.86 10.05 33.44
N GLU A 279 -29.22 9.45 32.44
CA GLU A 279 -28.58 10.15 31.33
C GLU A 279 -29.18 9.67 29.99
N LYS A 280 -29.68 10.60 29.16
CA LYS A 280 -30.39 10.28 27.90
C LYS A 280 -31.50 9.23 28.08
N GLY A 281 -32.23 9.30 29.19
CA GLY A 281 -33.30 8.35 29.53
C GLY A 281 -32.83 7.02 30.13
N ASN A 282 -31.52 6.83 30.34
CA ASN A 282 -30.97 5.62 30.94
C ASN A 282 -30.57 5.82 32.40
N LEU A 283 -31.09 4.99 33.31
CA LEU A 283 -30.57 4.89 34.69
C LEU A 283 -29.06 4.53 34.70
N VAL A 284 -28.23 5.47 35.14
CA VAL A 284 -26.76 5.33 35.21
C VAL A 284 -26.24 5.36 36.65
N GLY A 285 -27.03 5.89 37.58
CA GLY A 285 -26.69 5.93 38.99
C GLY A 285 -27.92 6.01 39.88
N LEU A 286 -27.72 5.82 41.17
CA LEU A 286 -28.76 5.88 42.18
C LEU A 286 -28.23 6.64 43.38
N LEU A 287 -28.99 7.62 43.85
CA LEU A 287 -28.77 8.26 45.13
C LEU A 287 -29.78 7.65 46.12
N TYR A 288 -29.30 6.99 47.16
CA TYR A 288 -30.14 6.32 48.15
C TYR A 288 -30.01 6.97 49.53
N LEU A 289 -31.11 7.01 50.28
CA LEU A 289 -31.16 7.44 51.66
C LEU A 289 -31.95 6.41 52.48
N ASN A 290 -31.45 6.07 53.67
CA ASN A 290 -32.04 5.08 54.56
C ASN A 290 -32.19 5.64 55.97
N HIS A 291 -33.25 5.22 56.66
CA HIS A 291 -33.47 5.51 58.06
C HIS A 291 -34.06 4.28 58.78
N GLY A 292 -33.61 4.01 60.00
CA GLY A 292 -33.96 2.82 60.79
C GLY A 292 -35.35 2.87 61.40
N GLN A 293 -36.00 4.03 61.36
CA GLN A 293 -37.40 4.23 61.79
C GLN A 293 -38.31 4.54 60.61
N ALA A 294 -39.60 4.26 60.78
CA ALA A 294 -40.60 4.65 59.79
C ALA A 294 -40.63 6.18 59.65
N ARG A 295 -40.53 6.68 58.43
CA ARG A 295 -40.40 8.12 58.14
C ARG A 295 -41.17 8.48 56.89
N ALA A 296 -42.03 9.48 56.99
CA ALA A 296 -42.67 10.08 55.82
C ALA A 296 -41.64 10.88 55.00
N TRP A 297 -41.77 10.85 53.67
CA TRP A 297 -40.95 11.62 52.74
C TRP A 297 -41.77 12.76 52.13
N PRO A 298 -41.72 13.98 52.69
CA PRO A 298 -42.44 15.11 52.13
C PRO A 298 -41.95 15.44 50.73
N GLN A 299 -42.85 15.97 49.88
CA GLN A 299 -42.51 16.34 48.50
C GLN A 299 -41.33 17.31 48.40
N ALA A 300 -41.19 18.23 49.35
CA ALA A 300 -40.07 19.17 49.40
C ALA A 300 -38.70 18.49 49.62
N GLU A 301 -38.65 17.37 50.37
CA GLU A 301 -37.40 16.60 50.55
C GLU A 301 -37.08 15.79 49.29
N LEU A 302 -38.09 15.21 48.63
CA LEU A 302 -37.92 14.51 47.35
C LEU A 302 -37.34 15.43 46.28
N GLU A 303 -37.84 16.66 46.18
CA GLU A 303 -37.34 17.67 45.26
C GLU A 303 -35.90 18.10 45.60
N PHE A 304 -35.58 18.26 46.88
CA PHE A 304 -34.22 18.60 47.31
C PHE A 304 -33.21 17.50 46.96
N VAL A 305 -33.55 16.24 47.24
CA VAL A 305 -32.70 15.08 46.89
C VAL A 305 -32.53 14.96 45.38
N ARG A 306 -33.59 15.20 44.60
CA ARG A 306 -33.53 15.21 43.13
C ARG A 306 -32.57 16.29 42.63
N GLU A 307 -32.70 17.52 43.12
CA GLU A 307 -31.87 18.64 42.71
C GLU A 307 -30.39 18.43 43.07
N ALA A 308 -30.11 17.90 44.26
CA ALA A 308 -28.77 17.52 44.67
C ALA A 308 -28.20 16.41 43.77
N GLY A 309 -29.00 15.38 43.49
CA GLY A 309 -28.62 14.26 42.63
C GLY A 309 -28.30 14.67 41.19
N GLU A 310 -29.11 15.56 40.59
CA GLU A 310 -28.87 16.10 39.25
C GLU A 310 -27.56 16.89 39.17
N ARG A 311 -27.30 17.79 40.15
CA ARG A 311 -26.05 18.58 40.20
C ARG A 311 -24.82 17.67 40.30
N VAL A 312 -24.90 16.63 41.12
CA VAL A 312 -23.83 15.64 41.29
C VAL A 312 -23.59 14.89 40.00
N ARG A 313 -24.64 14.40 39.34
CA ARG A 313 -24.51 13.63 38.10
C ARG A 313 -23.90 14.46 36.97
N VAL A 314 -24.34 15.70 36.79
CA VAL A 314 -23.75 16.60 35.79
C VAL A 314 -22.26 16.82 36.05
N ALA A 315 -21.88 17.03 37.32
CA ALA A 315 -20.48 17.24 37.68
C ALA A 315 -19.62 15.98 37.48
N ILE A 316 -20.11 14.80 37.85
CA ILE A 316 -19.40 13.54 37.60
C ILE A 316 -19.22 13.30 36.09
N ALA A 317 -20.27 13.51 35.28
CA ALA A 317 -20.20 13.31 33.83
C ALA A 317 -19.19 14.26 33.17
N ARG A 318 -19.07 15.50 33.67
CA ARG A 318 -18.08 16.45 33.21
C ARG A 318 -16.65 15.97 33.47
N ILE A 319 -16.37 15.45 34.67
CA ILE A 319 -15.04 14.94 35.04
C ILE A 319 -14.68 13.72 34.18
N GLU A 320 -15.62 12.78 34.00
CA GLU A 320 -15.44 11.60 33.15
C GLU A 320 -15.09 12.00 31.70
N ALA A 321 -15.84 12.93 31.10
CA ALA A 321 -15.58 13.40 29.73
C ALA A 321 -14.24 14.14 29.57
N GLN A 322 -13.82 14.91 30.58
CA GLN A 322 -12.52 15.59 30.57
C GLN A 322 -11.35 14.59 30.60
N ASN A 323 -11.47 13.53 31.41
CA ASN A 323 -10.45 12.50 31.51
C ASN A 323 -10.33 11.70 30.20
N GLU A 324 -11.44 11.36 29.56
CA GLU A 324 -11.45 10.70 28.24
C GLU A 324 -10.79 11.57 27.16
N LEU A 325 -11.13 12.87 27.12
CA LEU A 325 -10.55 13.78 26.14
C LEU A 325 -9.03 13.94 26.35
N ALA A 326 -8.57 14.06 27.59
CA ALA A 326 -7.14 14.15 27.91
C ALA A 326 -6.39 12.89 27.49
N ALA A 327 -6.95 11.70 27.75
CA ALA A 327 -6.37 10.43 27.34
C ALA A 327 -6.32 10.31 25.80
N PHE A 328 -7.35 10.75 25.10
CA PHE A 328 -7.39 10.77 23.64
C PHE A 328 -6.34 11.72 23.05
N ALA A 329 -6.25 12.96 23.56
CA ALA A 329 -5.24 13.93 23.12
C ALA A 329 -3.81 13.40 23.29
N ALA A 330 -3.49 12.83 24.45
CA ALA A 330 -2.17 12.24 24.72
C ALA A 330 -1.85 11.05 23.79
N SER A 331 -2.87 10.26 23.40
CA SER A 331 -2.66 9.15 22.46
C SER A 331 -2.43 9.62 21.03
N LEU A 332 -3.14 10.66 20.58
CA LEU A 332 -2.90 11.29 19.28
C LEU A 332 -1.51 11.94 19.21
N GLU A 333 -1.09 12.68 20.24
CA GLU A 333 0.24 13.28 20.29
C GLU A 333 1.33 12.21 20.16
N ARG A 334 1.19 11.10 20.90
CA ARG A 334 2.11 9.96 20.80
C ARG A 334 2.13 9.37 19.40
N LEU A 335 0.97 9.13 18.79
CA LEU A 335 0.88 8.56 17.45
C LEU A 335 1.49 9.49 16.39
N VAL A 336 1.25 10.80 16.47
CA VAL A 336 1.84 11.78 15.56
C VAL A 336 3.36 11.82 15.73
N GLN A 337 3.85 11.78 16.96
CA GLN A 337 5.28 11.76 17.24
C GLN A 337 5.94 10.47 16.72
N GLU A 338 5.33 9.31 16.97
CA GLU A 338 5.81 8.01 16.48
C GLU A 338 5.84 7.98 14.94
N ARG A 339 4.78 8.42 14.26
CA ARG A 339 4.71 8.45 12.79
C ARG A 339 5.69 9.44 12.17
N THR A 340 5.94 10.58 12.83
CA THR A 340 6.94 11.55 12.37
C THR A 340 8.34 10.99 12.52
N GLN A 341 8.66 10.40 13.69
CA GLN A 341 9.95 9.75 13.92
C GLN A 341 10.20 8.57 12.97
N GLU A 342 9.17 7.79 12.66
CA GLU A 342 9.27 6.69 11.69
C GLU A 342 9.66 7.22 10.31
N ARG A 343 8.98 8.27 9.81
CA ARG A 343 9.30 8.90 8.52
C ARG A 343 10.68 9.54 8.51
N ASP A 344 11.06 10.27 9.56
CA ASP A 344 12.39 10.87 9.69
C ASP A 344 13.49 9.80 9.72
N ARG A 345 13.26 8.68 10.42
CA ARG A 345 14.17 7.53 10.39
C ARG A 345 14.26 6.89 9.02
N THR A 346 13.15 6.69 8.31
CA THR A 346 13.18 6.16 6.94
C THR A 346 13.97 7.10 6.02
N TRP A 347 13.76 8.41 6.13
CA TRP A 347 14.53 9.40 5.38
C TRP A 347 16.03 9.30 5.71
N GLN A 348 16.40 9.33 6.99
CA GLN A 348 17.79 9.34 7.43
C GLN A 348 18.55 8.02 7.22
N LEU A 349 17.88 6.87 7.36
CA LEU A 349 18.51 5.54 7.30
C LEU A 349 18.45 4.90 5.91
N SER A 350 17.65 5.45 4.98
CA SER A 350 17.62 4.97 3.60
C SER A 350 19.02 5.02 2.99
N GLN A 351 19.41 3.94 2.32
CA GLN A 351 20.64 3.89 1.51
C GLN A 351 20.43 4.43 0.10
N ASP A 352 19.17 4.47 -0.37
CA ASP A 352 18.80 5.14 -1.61
C ASP A 352 18.84 6.66 -1.37
N LEU A 353 19.31 7.39 -2.39
CA LEU A 353 19.42 8.84 -2.42
C LEU A 353 18.02 9.44 -2.60
N LEU A 354 17.41 9.85 -1.51
CA LEU A 354 16.07 10.46 -1.51
C LEU A 354 16.21 11.97 -1.64
N GLY A 355 15.37 12.57 -2.47
CA GLY A 355 15.40 14.00 -2.72
C GLY A 355 14.03 14.55 -3.09
N VAL A 356 13.81 15.82 -2.77
CA VAL A 356 12.71 16.63 -3.30
C VAL A 356 13.33 17.73 -4.14
N ALA A 357 13.02 17.77 -5.43
CA ALA A 357 13.49 18.80 -6.34
C ALA A 357 12.37 19.75 -6.76
N ASN A 358 12.72 21.00 -7.05
CA ASN A 358 11.82 21.98 -7.63
C ASN A 358 11.92 22.00 -9.16
N ASP A 359 10.96 22.69 -9.78
CA ASP A 359 10.90 22.96 -11.22
C ASP A 359 12.09 23.77 -11.76
N SER A 360 12.79 24.48 -10.88
CA SER A 360 13.95 25.33 -11.21
C SER A 360 15.27 24.54 -11.31
N GLY A 361 15.24 23.23 -11.11
CA GLY A 361 16.40 22.35 -11.29
C GLY A 361 17.29 22.19 -10.04
N TYR A 362 16.75 22.45 -8.86
CA TYR A 362 17.46 22.33 -7.58
C TYR A 362 16.78 21.33 -6.65
N PHE A 363 17.57 20.65 -5.82
CA PHE A 363 17.03 19.88 -4.69
C PHE A 363 16.68 20.83 -3.53
N GLU A 364 15.43 20.82 -3.08
CA GLU A 364 14.99 21.54 -1.88
C GLU A 364 15.45 20.79 -0.61
N SER A 365 15.38 19.47 -0.63
CA SER A 365 15.85 18.62 0.47
C SER A 365 16.39 17.30 -0.06
N VAL A 366 17.39 16.77 0.65
CA VAL A 366 18.03 15.48 0.37
C VAL A 366 18.29 14.74 1.68
N ASN A 367 18.41 13.41 1.61
CA ASN A 367 18.78 12.61 2.77
C ASN A 367 20.31 12.40 2.91
N PRO A 368 20.80 11.87 4.05
CA PRO A 368 22.23 11.66 4.28
C PRO A 368 22.94 10.73 3.28
N ALA A 369 22.19 9.82 2.62
CA ALA A 369 22.75 8.89 1.63
C ALA A 369 23.49 9.62 0.51
N TRP A 370 23.05 10.83 0.14
CA TRP A 370 23.73 11.64 -0.85
C TRP A 370 25.19 11.98 -0.47
N THR A 371 25.43 12.31 0.80
CA THR A 371 26.78 12.57 1.31
C THR A 371 27.59 11.28 1.39
N THR A 372 26.97 10.16 1.77
CA THR A 372 27.65 8.86 1.81
C THR A 372 28.06 8.36 0.42
N VAL A 373 27.19 8.52 -0.59
CA VAL A 373 27.39 7.97 -1.94
C VAL A 373 28.23 8.90 -2.82
N LEU A 374 27.93 10.21 -2.83
CA LEU A 374 28.60 11.18 -3.72
C LEU A 374 29.67 12.03 -3.02
N GLY A 375 29.76 12.00 -1.69
CA GLY A 375 30.72 12.79 -0.89
C GLY A 375 30.32 14.24 -0.64
N TRP A 376 29.39 14.80 -1.43
CA TRP A 376 28.94 16.19 -1.27
C TRP A 376 28.09 16.37 0.00
N SER A 377 28.25 17.52 0.68
CA SER A 377 27.34 17.88 1.76
C SER A 377 25.92 18.13 1.23
N GLN A 378 24.91 17.85 2.05
CA GLN A 378 23.51 18.09 1.68
C GLN A 378 23.25 19.55 1.28
N GLU A 379 23.86 20.50 2.00
CA GLU A 379 23.78 21.93 1.68
C GLU A 379 24.37 22.26 0.30
N HIS A 380 25.50 21.64 -0.08
CA HIS A 380 26.09 21.84 -1.40
C HIS A 380 25.19 21.31 -2.51
N ILE A 381 24.56 20.15 -2.28
CA ILE A 381 23.63 19.55 -3.24
C ILE A 381 22.39 20.43 -3.42
N CYS A 382 21.80 20.94 -2.34
CA CYS A 382 20.63 21.81 -2.42
C CYS A 382 20.94 23.16 -3.10
N ASN A 383 22.16 23.67 -2.95
CA ASN A 383 22.57 24.95 -3.52
C ASN A 383 23.12 24.87 -4.96
N THR A 384 23.25 23.67 -5.52
CA THR A 384 23.83 23.44 -6.85
C THR A 384 22.77 22.87 -7.79
N PRO A 385 22.61 23.40 -9.01
CA PRO A 385 21.69 22.82 -9.98
C PRO A 385 22.07 21.37 -10.27
N PHE A 386 21.11 20.42 -10.22
CA PHE A 386 21.45 19.00 -10.28
C PHE A 386 22.17 18.60 -11.58
N ARG A 387 21.92 19.32 -12.68
CA ARG A 387 22.58 19.15 -13.97
C ARG A 387 24.10 19.28 -13.92
N GLN A 388 24.65 19.96 -12.91
CA GLN A 388 26.11 20.07 -12.74
C GLN A 388 26.75 18.80 -12.18
N PHE A 389 25.95 17.91 -11.57
CA PHE A 389 26.41 16.61 -11.12
C PHE A 389 26.33 15.56 -12.23
N VAL A 390 25.46 15.74 -13.22
CA VAL A 390 25.28 14.79 -14.32
C VAL A 390 26.52 14.76 -15.23
N HIS A 391 26.93 13.57 -15.65
CA HIS A 391 28.01 13.39 -16.60
C HIS A 391 27.69 14.06 -17.96
N PRO A 392 28.66 14.72 -18.63
CA PRO A 392 28.40 15.45 -19.88
C PRO A 392 27.66 14.66 -20.96
N ASP A 393 28.05 13.40 -21.19
CA ASP A 393 27.40 12.52 -22.17
C ASP A 393 25.92 12.19 -21.84
N ASP A 394 25.53 12.27 -20.56
CA ASP A 394 24.21 11.87 -20.09
C ASP A 394 23.26 13.07 -19.96
N LEU A 395 23.75 14.30 -20.18
CA LEU A 395 22.97 15.54 -20.04
C LEU A 395 21.75 15.56 -20.97
N ALA A 396 21.94 15.21 -22.25
CA ALA A 396 20.86 15.25 -23.24
C ALA A 396 19.73 14.27 -22.90
N ALA A 397 20.07 13.06 -22.46
CA ALA A 397 19.09 12.07 -22.04
C ALA A 397 18.37 12.49 -20.75
N THR A 398 19.11 13.07 -19.80
CA THR A 398 18.53 13.56 -18.54
C THR A 398 17.54 14.70 -18.76
N GLU A 399 17.83 15.61 -19.69
CA GLU A 399 16.93 16.72 -20.04
C GLU A 399 15.62 16.22 -20.65
N GLN A 400 15.69 15.21 -21.54
CA GLN A 400 14.49 14.58 -22.09
C GLN A 400 13.62 13.95 -21.01
N GLU A 401 14.24 13.29 -20.02
CA GLU A 401 13.49 12.67 -18.93
C GLU A 401 12.83 13.71 -18.01
N LEU A 402 13.50 14.84 -17.74
CA LEU A 402 12.91 15.95 -16.99
C LEU A 402 11.72 16.58 -17.70
N GLN A 403 11.77 16.69 -19.04
CA GLN A 403 10.64 17.18 -19.83
C GLN A 403 9.41 16.26 -19.71
N ARG A 404 9.61 14.94 -19.63
CA ARG A 404 8.53 13.98 -19.39
C ARG A 404 7.93 14.13 -18.00
N LEU A 405 8.77 14.26 -16.98
CA LEU A 405 8.32 14.54 -15.60
C LEU A 405 7.51 15.84 -15.52
N ALA A 406 7.92 16.89 -16.23
CA ALA A 406 7.19 18.16 -16.28
C ALA A 406 5.81 18.05 -16.94
N GLN A 407 5.60 17.06 -17.81
CA GLN A 407 4.29 16.73 -18.40
C GLN A 407 3.40 15.90 -17.47
N GLY A 408 3.88 15.59 -16.26
CA GLY A 408 3.15 14.79 -15.26
C GLY A 408 3.39 13.28 -15.37
N GLU A 409 4.30 12.83 -16.24
CA GLU A 409 4.71 11.42 -16.30
C GLU A 409 5.56 11.05 -15.08
N ARG A 410 5.74 9.73 -14.86
CA ARG A 410 6.63 9.20 -13.82
C ARG A 410 7.85 8.56 -14.48
N THR A 411 9.00 8.74 -13.86
CA THR A 411 10.25 8.08 -14.27
C THR A 411 10.43 6.80 -13.46
N VAL A 412 10.80 5.72 -14.14
CA VAL A 412 11.15 4.43 -13.54
C VAL A 412 12.41 3.93 -14.24
N ASP A 413 13.41 3.52 -13.46
CA ASP A 413 14.68 2.94 -13.91
C ASP A 413 15.46 3.78 -14.94
N PHE A 414 15.36 5.11 -14.88
CA PHE A 414 16.22 5.97 -15.70
C PHE A 414 17.63 6.01 -15.12
N GLU A 415 18.64 5.63 -15.90
CA GLU A 415 20.02 5.57 -15.43
C GLU A 415 20.88 6.68 -16.02
N ASN A 416 21.64 7.35 -15.16
CA ASN A 416 22.69 8.28 -15.59
C ASN A 416 23.82 8.33 -14.57
N ARG A 417 24.94 8.95 -14.96
CA ARG A 417 26.12 9.09 -14.12
C ARG A 417 26.10 10.42 -13.37
N TYR A 418 26.30 10.35 -12.06
CA TYR A 418 26.47 11.51 -11.18
C TYR A 418 27.91 11.60 -10.67
N ARG A 419 28.44 12.82 -10.64
CA ARG A 419 29.81 13.15 -10.24
C ARG A 419 29.94 13.24 -8.72
N CYS A 420 30.86 12.47 -8.18
CA CYS A 420 31.30 12.53 -6.80
C CYS A 420 32.19 13.75 -6.52
N GLN A 421 32.37 14.09 -5.25
CA GLN A 421 33.29 15.15 -4.82
C GLN A 421 34.75 14.86 -5.20
N ASP A 422 35.15 13.59 -5.25
CA ASP A 422 36.49 13.15 -5.64
C ASP A 422 36.72 13.16 -7.17
N GLY A 423 35.70 13.51 -7.97
CA GLY A 423 35.75 13.55 -9.43
C GLY A 423 35.39 12.22 -10.11
N SER A 424 35.18 11.13 -9.36
CA SER A 424 34.65 9.88 -9.90
C SER A 424 33.17 10.02 -10.27
N TYR A 425 32.63 9.03 -10.98
CA TYR A 425 31.21 8.98 -11.34
C TYR A 425 30.55 7.72 -10.76
N ARG A 426 29.33 7.87 -10.25
CA ARG A 426 28.44 6.78 -9.84
C ARG A 426 27.29 6.66 -10.81
N TRP A 427 26.92 5.44 -11.15
CA TRP A 427 25.70 5.16 -11.89
C TRP A 427 24.51 5.19 -10.93
N LEU A 428 23.57 6.09 -11.18
CA LEU A 428 22.35 6.20 -10.40
C LEU A 428 21.16 5.80 -11.25
N SER A 429 20.33 4.90 -10.72
CA SER A 429 19.03 4.53 -11.28
C SER A 429 17.92 5.26 -10.56
N TRP A 430 17.13 6.03 -11.31
CA TRP A 430 16.18 7.01 -10.81
C TRP A 430 14.74 6.51 -10.90
N THR A 431 14.01 6.75 -9.82
CA THR A 431 12.55 6.79 -9.81
C THR A 431 12.12 8.19 -9.39
N ALA A 432 11.25 8.83 -10.17
CA ALA A 432 10.77 10.18 -9.87
C ALA A 432 9.27 10.32 -10.13
N VAL A 433 8.58 11.01 -9.21
CA VAL A 433 7.14 11.28 -9.28
C VAL A 433 6.89 12.78 -9.11
N PRO A 434 6.20 13.43 -10.05
CA PRO A 434 5.78 14.82 -9.89
C PRO A 434 4.54 14.92 -8.99
N ASP A 435 4.54 15.88 -8.07
CA ASP A 435 3.39 16.23 -7.23
C ASP A 435 3.46 17.71 -6.82
N GLY A 436 2.40 18.48 -7.11
CA GLY A 436 2.24 19.86 -6.66
C GLY A 436 3.36 20.85 -7.08
N GLY A 437 4.01 20.64 -8.23
CA GLY A 437 5.13 21.47 -8.69
C GLY A 437 6.50 21.06 -8.12
N ARG A 438 6.55 19.95 -7.37
CA ARG A 438 7.77 19.32 -6.86
C ARG A 438 7.98 17.96 -7.51
N LEU A 439 9.23 17.52 -7.54
CA LEU A 439 9.64 16.19 -7.97
C LEU A 439 10.14 15.40 -6.76
N TYR A 440 9.46 14.32 -6.42
CA TYR A 440 9.90 13.38 -5.39
C TYR A 440 10.75 12.31 -6.05
N THR A 441 12.04 12.27 -5.71
CA THR A 441 13.03 11.42 -6.37
C THR A 441 13.63 10.41 -5.40
N ALA A 442 13.85 9.19 -5.86
CA ALA A 442 14.68 8.20 -5.23
C ALA A 442 15.70 7.69 -6.26
N ALA A 443 16.99 7.76 -5.94
CA ALA A 443 18.05 7.22 -6.78
C ALA A 443 18.78 6.09 -6.07
N ARG A 444 19.05 5.00 -6.77
CA ARG A 444 19.86 3.89 -6.28
C ARG A 444 21.22 3.89 -6.96
N ASP A 445 22.29 3.75 -6.18
CA ASP A 445 23.63 3.51 -6.73
C ASP A 445 23.72 2.08 -7.29
N VAL A 446 23.79 1.97 -8.61
CA VAL A 446 23.89 0.70 -9.35
C VAL A 446 25.30 0.45 -9.89
N THR A 447 26.29 1.26 -9.48
CA THR A 447 27.69 1.15 -9.95
C THR A 447 28.25 -0.26 -9.73
N ARG A 448 28.14 -0.81 -8.52
CA ARG A 448 28.65 -2.15 -8.19
C ARG A 448 27.87 -3.28 -8.87
N GLN A 449 26.61 -3.04 -9.24
CA GLN A 449 25.84 -4.02 -10.01
C GLN A 449 26.36 -4.06 -11.45
N ARG A 450 26.53 -2.89 -12.08
CA ARG A 450 27.10 -2.74 -13.42
C ARG A 450 28.50 -3.32 -13.52
N GLU A 451 29.36 -3.08 -12.54
CA GLU A 451 30.72 -3.66 -12.48
C GLU A 451 30.67 -5.20 -12.44
N ARG A 452 29.79 -5.79 -11.60
CA ARG A 452 29.63 -7.25 -11.51
C ARG A 452 29.06 -7.87 -12.78
N GLU A 453 28.13 -7.18 -13.44
CA GLU A 453 27.59 -7.63 -14.73
C GLU A 453 28.68 -7.63 -15.81
N ALA A 454 29.52 -6.59 -15.83
CA ALA A 454 30.67 -6.52 -16.74
C ALA A 454 31.71 -7.62 -16.45
N GLU A 455 32.07 -7.83 -15.18
CA GLU A 455 32.97 -8.92 -14.75
C GLU A 455 32.42 -10.30 -15.10
N LEU A 456 31.10 -10.52 -14.95
CA LEU A 456 30.45 -11.78 -15.29
C LEU A 456 30.49 -12.05 -16.79
N GLU A 457 30.23 -11.04 -17.62
CA GLU A 457 30.33 -11.17 -19.08
C GLU A 457 31.77 -11.43 -19.53
N GLU A 458 32.76 -10.78 -18.90
CA GLU A 458 34.17 -11.07 -19.15
C GLU A 458 34.54 -12.51 -18.75
N ALA A 459 34.10 -12.96 -17.57
CA ALA A 459 34.33 -14.33 -17.11
C ALA A 459 33.66 -15.39 -18.00
N LYS A 460 32.44 -15.12 -18.50
CA LYS A 460 31.76 -15.99 -19.48
C LYS A 460 32.55 -16.06 -20.78
N GLU A 461 33.08 -14.95 -21.28
CA GLU A 461 33.90 -14.94 -22.48
C GLU A 461 35.23 -15.69 -22.25
N GLN A 462 35.88 -15.53 -21.09
CA GLN A 462 37.07 -16.30 -20.73
C GLN A 462 36.78 -17.81 -20.64
N LEU A 463 35.65 -18.20 -20.04
CA LEU A 463 35.23 -19.60 -19.99
C LEU A 463 34.98 -20.16 -21.39
N ARG A 464 34.32 -19.40 -22.27
CA ARG A 464 34.10 -19.76 -23.67
C ARG A 464 35.42 -19.98 -24.42
N GLN A 465 36.43 -19.14 -24.17
CA GLN A 465 37.78 -19.30 -24.73
C GLN A 465 38.51 -20.52 -24.16
N SER A 466 38.38 -20.80 -22.86
CA SER A 466 38.97 -21.98 -22.21
C SER A 466 38.37 -23.29 -22.73
N GLN A 467 37.03 -23.37 -22.84
CA GLN A 467 36.34 -24.53 -23.44
C GLN A 467 36.75 -24.74 -24.91
N LYS A 468 36.98 -23.64 -25.66
CA LYS A 468 37.51 -23.72 -27.03
C LYS A 468 38.92 -24.31 -27.04
N LEU A 469 39.80 -23.92 -26.12
CA LEU A 469 41.17 -24.45 -26.01
C LEU A 469 41.20 -25.93 -25.59
N GLU A 470 40.32 -26.35 -24.67
CA GLU A 470 40.19 -27.75 -24.26
C GLU A 470 39.69 -28.64 -25.42
N ALA A 471 38.69 -28.17 -26.17
CA ALA A 471 38.20 -28.84 -27.38
C ALA A 471 39.29 -28.91 -28.47
N VAL A 472 40.08 -27.84 -28.67
CA VAL A 472 41.25 -27.87 -29.58
C VAL A 472 42.29 -28.90 -29.14
N GLY A 473 42.52 -29.04 -27.82
CA GLY A 473 43.44 -30.04 -27.25
C GLY A 473 43.03 -31.49 -27.58
N GLN A 474 41.76 -31.84 -27.43
CA GLN A 474 41.25 -33.18 -27.79
C GLN A 474 41.25 -33.43 -29.31
N LEU A 475 40.98 -32.39 -30.10
CA LEU A 475 40.97 -32.44 -31.57
C LEU A 475 42.35 -32.65 -32.17
N THR A 476 43.40 -32.06 -31.58
CA THR A 476 44.77 -32.10 -32.12
C THR A 476 45.32 -33.54 -32.24
N GLY A 477 44.95 -34.44 -31.32
CA GLY A 477 45.37 -35.85 -31.36
C GLY A 477 44.68 -36.68 -32.45
N GLY A 478 43.36 -36.54 -32.61
CA GLY A 478 42.59 -37.26 -33.63
C GLY A 478 42.80 -36.75 -35.06
N LEU A 479 42.90 -35.42 -35.22
CA LEU A 479 43.14 -34.80 -36.52
C LEU A 479 44.55 -35.04 -37.05
N ALA A 480 45.57 -35.03 -36.18
CA ALA A 480 46.94 -35.35 -36.61
C ALA A 480 47.04 -36.78 -37.14
N HIS A 481 46.33 -37.73 -36.52
CA HIS A 481 46.25 -39.11 -36.99
C HIS A 481 45.57 -39.21 -38.37
N ASP A 482 44.43 -38.54 -38.57
CA ASP A 482 43.71 -38.55 -39.85
C ASP A 482 44.50 -37.84 -40.96
N PHE A 483 45.19 -36.75 -40.65
CA PHE A 483 46.07 -36.06 -41.59
C PHE A 483 47.24 -36.96 -42.01
N ASN A 484 47.87 -37.64 -41.06
CA ASN A 484 48.94 -38.61 -41.35
C ASN A 484 48.45 -39.78 -42.21
N ASN A 485 47.21 -40.25 -42.01
CA ASN A 485 46.62 -41.31 -42.82
C ASN A 485 46.37 -40.87 -44.28
N LEU A 486 45.92 -39.63 -44.47
CA LEU A 486 45.73 -39.07 -45.81
C LEU A 486 47.07 -38.84 -46.52
N LEU A 487 48.07 -38.32 -45.81
CA LEU A 487 49.43 -38.16 -46.34
C LEU A 487 50.05 -39.51 -46.72
N ALA A 488 49.88 -40.54 -45.89
CA ALA A 488 50.36 -41.89 -46.20
C ALA A 488 49.73 -42.46 -47.48
N ALA A 489 48.43 -42.22 -47.69
CA ALA A 489 47.73 -42.65 -48.91
C ALA A 489 48.19 -41.91 -50.16
N ILE A 490 48.42 -40.59 -50.08
CA ILE A 490 48.94 -39.76 -51.19
C ILE A 490 50.36 -40.18 -51.53
N SER A 491 51.26 -40.15 -50.54
CA SER A 491 52.68 -40.48 -50.73
C SER A 491 52.88 -41.93 -51.18
N GLY A 492 52.12 -42.88 -50.61
CA GLY A 492 52.18 -44.28 -51.01
C GLY A 492 51.69 -44.51 -52.44
N SER A 493 50.66 -43.79 -52.88
CA SER A 493 50.17 -43.89 -54.26
C SER A 493 51.17 -43.29 -55.25
N LEU A 494 51.80 -42.16 -54.92
CA LEU A 494 52.85 -41.52 -55.73
C LEU A 494 54.10 -42.40 -55.85
N GLU A 495 54.55 -43.02 -54.77
CA GLU A 495 55.72 -43.92 -54.79
C GLU A 495 55.45 -45.16 -55.66
N LEU A 496 54.25 -45.73 -55.57
CA LEU A 496 53.85 -46.86 -56.42
C LEU A 496 53.74 -46.46 -57.90
N MET A 497 53.21 -45.28 -58.21
CA MET A 497 53.16 -44.75 -59.58
C MET A 497 54.57 -44.56 -60.16
N ARG A 498 55.48 -43.93 -59.40
CA ARG A 498 56.88 -43.73 -59.82
C ARG A 498 57.57 -45.06 -60.10
N ARG A 499 57.52 -46.01 -59.17
CA ARG A 499 58.15 -47.33 -59.30
C ARG A 499 57.59 -48.15 -60.47
N ARG A 500 56.29 -48.03 -60.78
CA ARG A 500 55.64 -48.70 -61.91
C ARG A 500 56.01 -48.05 -63.25
N SER A 501 56.10 -46.72 -63.28
CA SER A 501 56.55 -45.95 -64.45
C SER A 501 57.99 -46.30 -64.83
N GLU A 502 58.92 -46.36 -63.86
CA GLU A 502 60.32 -46.79 -64.07
C GLU A 502 60.43 -48.24 -64.60
N GLN A 503 59.44 -49.09 -64.30
CA GLN A 503 59.36 -50.47 -64.79
C GLN A 503 58.65 -50.59 -66.15
N GLY A 504 58.23 -49.48 -66.77
CA GLY A 504 57.48 -49.47 -68.03
C GLY A 504 56.07 -50.06 -67.93
N ARG A 505 55.53 -50.24 -66.72
CA ARG A 505 54.20 -50.83 -66.48
C ARG A 505 53.18 -49.72 -66.24
N LEU A 506 52.58 -49.24 -67.33
CA LEU A 506 51.57 -48.17 -67.28
C LEU A 506 50.14 -48.66 -66.96
N THR A 507 49.93 -49.97 -66.84
CA THR A 507 48.63 -50.55 -66.48
C THR A 507 48.23 -50.23 -65.05
N ASN A 508 46.97 -49.80 -64.84
CA ASN A 508 46.35 -49.45 -63.56
C ASN A 508 46.95 -48.22 -62.84
N ILE A 509 47.70 -47.35 -63.54
CA ILE A 509 48.16 -46.06 -62.97
C ILE A 509 46.96 -45.18 -62.59
N GLU A 510 45.89 -45.18 -63.40
CA GLU A 510 44.65 -44.44 -63.12
C GLU A 510 44.03 -44.77 -61.75
N GLN A 511 44.15 -46.01 -61.29
CA GLN A 511 43.65 -46.41 -59.98
C GLN A 511 44.44 -45.72 -58.85
N TYR A 512 45.76 -45.65 -58.97
CA TYR A 512 46.61 -44.98 -57.99
C TYR A 512 46.44 -43.46 -58.03
N ILE A 513 46.25 -42.87 -59.23
CA ILE A 513 45.88 -41.47 -59.39
C ILE A 513 44.57 -41.19 -58.66
N SER A 514 43.54 -42.03 -58.87
CA SER A 514 42.23 -41.88 -58.21
C SER A 514 42.32 -41.98 -56.68
N VAL A 515 43.13 -42.89 -56.15
CA VAL A 515 43.37 -43.01 -54.68
C VAL A 515 44.08 -41.77 -54.14
N ALA A 516 45.12 -41.28 -54.81
CA ALA A 516 45.87 -40.09 -54.42
C ALA A 516 44.99 -38.83 -54.46
N GLN A 517 44.26 -38.62 -55.56
CA GLN A 517 43.33 -37.50 -55.72
C GLN A 517 42.19 -37.56 -54.70
N GLY A 518 41.64 -38.74 -54.44
CA GLY A 518 40.62 -38.94 -53.42
C GLY A 518 41.14 -38.60 -52.02
N ALA A 519 42.39 -38.96 -51.69
CA ALA A 519 43.01 -38.60 -50.41
C ALA A 519 43.33 -37.10 -50.32
N ALA A 520 43.79 -36.47 -51.40
CA ALA A 520 44.03 -35.02 -51.46
C ALA A 520 42.74 -34.21 -51.30
N LYS A 521 41.65 -34.60 -51.97
CA LYS A 521 40.33 -33.97 -51.80
C LYS A 521 39.80 -34.07 -50.37
N ARG A 522 40.00 -35.22 -49.71
CA ARG A 522 39.65 -35.39 -48.29
C ARG A 522 40.53 -34.54 -47.38
N ALA A 523 41.82 -34.40 -47.67
CA ALA A 523 42.73 -33.54 -46.92
C ALA A 523 42.32 -32.06 -47.01
N ALA A 524 41.97 -31.59 -48.21
CA ALA A 524 41.43 -30.25 -48.44
C ALA A 524 40.10 -29.99 -47.68
N ALA A 525 39.19 -30.97 -47.68
CA ALA A 525 37.95 -30.86 -46.92
C ALA A 525 38.19 -30.83 -45.39
N LEU A 526 39.20 -31.56 -44.91
CA LEU A 526 39.56 -31.61 -43.49
C LEU A 526 40.17 -30.29 -43.00
N THR A 527 41.09 -29.71 -43.77
CA THR A 527 41.69 -28.41 -43.47
C THR A 527 40.64 -27.29 -43.47
N HIS A 528 39.70 -27.32 -44.41
CA HIS A 528 38.57 -26.38 -44.44
C HIS A 528 37.72 -26.45 -43.16
N ARG A 529 37.42 -27.67 -42.66
CA ARG A 529 36.66 -27.87 -41.41
C ARG A 529 37.42 -27.38 -40.16
N LEU A 530 38.74 -27.57 -40.13
CA LEU A 530 39.63 -27.13 -39.04
C LEU A 530 39.69 -25.59 -38.96
N LEU A 531 39.79 -24.93 -40.10
CA LEU A 531 39.87 -23.47 -40.19
C LEU A 531 38.53 -22.79 -39.87
N ALA A 532 37.41 -23.37 -40.30
CA ALA A 532 36.05 -22.93 -39.94
C ALA A 532 35.79 -22.96 -38.42
N PHE A 533 36.46 -23.86 -37.68
CA PHE A 533 36.38 -23.96 -36.21
C PHE A 533 37.32 -22.98 -35.48
N SER A 534 38.42 -22.57 -36.11
CA SER A 534 39.50 -21.81 -35.47
C SER A 534 39.22 -20.30 -35.33
N ARG A 535 38.48 -19.66 -36.25
CA ARG A 535 38.17 -18.21 -36.16
C ARG A 535 36.79 -17.82 -36.72
N ARG A 536 36.26 -16.68 -36.23
CA ARG A 536 35.07 -16.01 -36.76
C ARG A 536 35.31 -15.70 -38.24
N GLN A 537 34.78 -16.52 -39.13
CA GLN A 537 34.75 -16.23 -40.55
C GLN A 537 33.80 -15.04 -40.77
N THR A 538 34.27 -13.98 -41.41
CA THR A 538 33.43 -12.84 -41.79
C THR A 538 32.52 -13.31 -42.92
N LEU A 539 31.22 -13.43 -42.66
CA LEU A 539 30.24 -13.77 -43.69
C LEU A 539 30.24 -12.69 -44.78
N GLU A 540 30.10 -13.08 -46.06
CA GLU A 540 29.82 -12.15 -47.16
C GLU A 540 28.35 -12.25 -47.58
N PRO A 541 27.41 -11.68 -46.80
CA PRO A 541 25.99 -11.81 -47.11
C PRO A 541 25.63 -11.07 -48.40
N LYS A 542 24.96 -11.78 -49.32
CA LYS A 542 24.48 -11.27 -50.61
C LYS A 542 22.98 -11.56 -50.73
N ALA A 543 22.27 -10.71 -51.48
CA ALA A 543 20.88 -10.99 -51.82
C ALA A 543 20.84 -12.21 -52.75
N LEU A 544 20.19 -13.28 -52.31
CA LEU A 544 20.27 -14.60 -52.93
C LEU A 544 18.88 -15.19 -53.13
N ASN A 545 18.68 -15.80 -54.31
CA ASN A 545 17.53 -16.65 -54.59
C ASN A 545 17.88 -18.10 -54.30
N VAL A 546 17.30 -18.67 -53.23
CA VAL A 546 17.63 -20.02 -52.76
C VAL A 546 17.28 -21.10 -53.78
N ASN A 547 16.22 -20.91 -54.60
CA ASN A 547 15.88 -21.90 -55.63
C ASN A 547 16.98 -22.04 -56.67
N ARG A 548 17.61 -20.93 -57.09
CA ARG A 548 18.71 -20.98 -58.06
C ARG A 548 19.91 -21.72 -57.49
N LEU A 549 20.29 -21.44 -56.25
CA LEU A 549 21.38 -22.16 -55.57
C LEU A 549 21.10 -23.67 -55.50
N VAL A 550 19.88 -24.08 -55.14
CA VAL A 550 19.51 -25.51 -55.09
C VAL A 550 19.58 -26.14 -56.48
N GLN A 551 19.16 -25.43 -57.53
CA GLN A 551 19.26 -25.89 -58.92
C GLN A 551 20.72 -26.05 -59.37
N ASP A 552 21.58 -25.06 -59.10
CA ASP A 552 23.00 -25.08 -59.44
C ASP A 552 23.74 -26.23 -58.73
N MET A 553 23.32 -26.58 -57.52
CA MET A 553 23.87 -27.71 -56.77
C MET A 553 23.26 -29.07 -57.12
N GLU A 554 22.17 -29.13 -57.89
CA GLU A 554 21.40 -30.37 -58.07
C GLU A 554 22.25 -31.50 -58.67
N GLU A 555 23.06 -31.20 -59.69
CA GLU A 555 23.92 -32.19 -60.34
C GLU A 555 24.99 -32.74 -59.37
N LEU A 556 25.65 -31.85 -58.62
CA LEU A 556 26.66 -32.21 -57.61
C LEU A 556 26.04 -33.09 -56.52
N LEU A 557 24.87 -32.71 -56.01
CA LEU A 557 24.15 -33.44 -54.96
C LEU A 557 23.72 -34.82 -55.46
N ARG A 558 23.19 -34.92 -56.69
CA ARG A 558 22.79 -36.19 -57.30
C ARG A 558 23.98 -37.16 -57.42
N ARG A 559 25.16 -36.66 -57.83
CA ARG A 559 26.40 -37.47 -57.86
C ARG A 559 26.84 -37.92 -56.46
N THR A 560 26.65 -37.07 -55.45
CA THR A 560 27.06 -37.33 -54.05
C THR A 560 26.16 -38.37 -53.35
N MET A 561 24.86 -38.41 -53.70
CA MET A 561 23.89 -39.37 -53.16
C MET A 561 24.04 -40.77 -53.75
N GLY A 562 24.56 -40.88 -54.99
CA GLY A 562 24.74 -42.15 -55.67
C GLY A 562 23.41 -42.74 -56.20
N PRO A 563 23.48 -43.86 -56.94
CA PRO A 563 22.31 -44.42 -57.65
C PRO A 563 21.26 -45.07 -56.74
N GLY A 564 21.58 -45.34 -55.47
CA GLY A 564 20.69 -45.99 -54.51
C GLY A 564 19.69 -45.05 -53.82
N ILE A 565 19.79 -43.73 -54.02
CA ILE A 565 18.92 -42.74 -53.36
C ILE A 565 18.20 -41.92 -54.42
N GLU A 566 16.86 -41.94 -54.37
CA GLU A 566 16.01 -41.13 -55.22
C GLU A 566 15.94 -39.70 -54.67
N MET A 567 16.55 -38.74 -55.38
CA MET A 567 16.56 -37.34 -55.00
C MET A 567 15.47 -36.55 -55.74
N GLN A 568 14.64 -35.85 -54.97
CA GLN A 568 13.57 -34.98 -55.46
C GLN A 568 13.74 -33.54 -54.94
N VAL A 569 13.60 -32.56 -55.83
CA VAL A 569 13.62 -31.13 -55.49
C VAL A 569 12.23 -30.54 -55.70
N VAL A 570 11.68 -29.92 -54.66
CA VAL A 570 10.37 -29.25 -54.66
C VAL A 570 10.59 -27.77 -54.38
N SER A 571 10.57 -26.96 -55.43
CA SER A 571 10.82 -25.52 -55.33
C SER A 571 9.52 -24.71 -55.35
N ALA A 572 9.33 -23.80 -54.38
CA ALA A 572 8.19 -22.88 -54.41
C ALA A 572 8.32 -21.81 -55.51
N VAL A 573 7.21 -21.51 -56.18
CA VAL A 573 7.11 -20.41 -57.16
C VAL A 573 7.13 -19.06 -56.43
N GLY A 574 7.94 -18.12 -56.89
CA GLY A 574 8.03 -16.77 -56.30
C GLY A 574 8.67 -16.76 -54.90
N LEU A 575 9.67 -17.61 -54.66
CA LEU A 575 10.42 -17.62 -53.42
C LEU A 575 11.05 -16.25 -53.14
N TRP A 576 10.93 -15.77 -51.90
CA TRP A 576 11.51 -14.47 -51.54
C TRP A 576 13.05 -14.53 -51.53
N PRO A 577 13.74 -13.41 -51.84
CA PRO A 577 15.19 -13.35 -51.67
C PRO A 577 15.56 -13.36 -50.18
N VAL A 578 16.74 -13.89 -49.87
CA VAL A 578 17.35 -13.88 -48.53
C VAL A 578 18.70 -13.16 -48.58
N HIS A 579 19.20 -12.67 -47.46
CA HIS A 579 20.50 -11.98 -47.39
C HIS A 579 21.50 -12.82 -46.60
N VAL A 580 22.22 -13.70 -47.29
CA VAL A 580 23.11 -14.71 -46.68
C VAL A 580 24.35 -14.93 -47.52
N ASP A 581 25.38 -15.53 -46.93
CA ASP A 581 26.58 -15.97 -47.64
C ASP A 581 26.25 -17.22 -48.50
N PRO A 582 26.37 -17.15 -49.84
CA PRO A 582 26.02 -18.28 -50.71
C PRO A 582 26.86 -19.54 -50.42
N GLY A 583 28.17 -19.39 -50.20
CA GLY A 583 29.06 -20.54 -49.97
C GLY A 583 28.76 -21.26 -48.65
N GLN A 584 28.34 -20.52 -47.62
CA GLN A 584 27.88 -21.14 -46.37
C GLN A 584 26.53 -21.87 -46.54
N LEU A 585 25.62 -21.33 -47.34
CA LEU A 585 24.35 -22.00 -47.64
C LEU A 585 24.54 -23.27 -48.49
N GLU A 586 25.45 -23.24 -49.47
CA GLU A 586 25.85 -24.42 -50.26
C GLU A 586 26.43 -25.51 -49.36
N ASN A 587 27.37 -25.13 -48.48
CA ASN A 587 27.97 -26.05 -47.52
C ASN A 587 26.94 -26.63 -46.54
N ALA A 588 25.97 -25.82 -46.10
CA ALA A 588 24.88 -26.28 -45.24
C ALA A 588 24.02 -27.33 -45.96
N LEU A 589 23.60 -27.05 -47.20
CA LEU A 589 22.80 -27.96 -48.01
C LEU A 589 23.54 -29.29 -48.27
N LEU A 590 24.81 -29.21 -48.66
CA LEU A 590 25.65 -30.39 -48.89
C LEU A 590 25.79 -31.25 -47.63
N ASN A 591 26.04 -30.64 -46.47
CA ASN A 591 26.16 -31.35 -45.20
C ASN A 591 24.84 -32.04 -44.79
N LEU A 592 23.70 -31.39 -45.01
CA LEU A 592 22.39 -32.02 -44.77
C LEU A 592 22.17 -33.23 -45.69
N CYS A 593 22.49 -33.11 -46.98
CA CYS A 593 22.37 -34.22 -47.93
C CYS A 593 23.31 -35.39 -47.59
N ILE A 594 24.55 -35.11 -47.18
CA ILE A 594 25.50 -36.15 -46.73
C ILE A 594 24.97 -36.85 -45.48
N ASN A 595 24.45 -36.11 -44.50
CA ASN A 595 23.87 -36.69 -43.29
C ASN A 595 22.65 -37.56 -43.61
N ALA A 596 21.80 -37.12 -44.53
CA ALA A 596 20.65 -37.88 -45.00
C ALA A 596 21.06 -39.17 -45.72
N ARG A 597 22.05 -39.12 -46.61
CA ARG A 597 22.62 -40.32 -47.27
C ARG A 597 23.13 -41.33 -46.25
N ASP A 598 23.92 -40.86 -45.30
CA ASP A 598 24.52 -41.74 -44.29
C ASP A 598 23.44 -42.35 -43.36
N ALA A 599 22.26 -41.72 -43.25
CA ALA A 599 21.10 -42.26 -42.56
C ALA A 599 20.29 -43.28 -43.39
N MET A 600 20.62 -43.46 -44.67
CA MET A 600 19.97 -44.36 -45.63
C MET A 600 20.98 -45.38 -46.24
N PRO A 601 21.59 -46.26 -45.43
CA PRO A 601 22.63 -47.18 -45.90
C PRO A 601 22.15 -48.17 -46.99
N ASP A 602 20.86 -48.53 -46.97
CA ASP A 602 20.24 -49.46 -47.93
C ASP A 602 19.57 -48.74 -49.12
N GLY A 603 19.81 -47.44 -49.28
CA GLY A 603 19.11 -46.59 -50.23
C GLY A 603 17.81 -45.99 -49.67
N GLY A 604 17.17 -45.10 -50.43
CA GLY A 604 15.99 -44.38 -49.95
C GLY A 604 15.58 -43.19 -50.81
N ARG A 605 14.87 -42.23 -50.20
CA ARG A 605 14.37 -41.02 -50.85
C ARG A 605 14.84 -39.79 -50.07
N LEU A 606 15.43 -38.85 -50.81
CA LEU A 606 15.82 -37.53 -50.31
C LEU A 606 14.94 -36.47 -50.97
N THR A 607 14.30 -35.61 -50.17
CA THR A 607 13.50 -34.49 -50.66
C THR A 607 14.10 -33.16 -50.20
N ILE A 608 14.35 -32.25 -51.14
CA ILE A 608 14.79 -30.88 -50.85
C ILE A 608 13.61 -29.95 -51.17
N GLU A 609 13.08 -29.26 -50.16
CA GLU A 609 11.93 -28.36 -50.30
C GLU A 609 12.32 -26.90 -49.99
N THR A 610 11.88 -25.97 -50.85
CA THR A 610 11.91 -24.54 -50.54
C THR A 610 10.49 -23.98 -50.44
N ALA A 611 10.24 -23.12 -49.45
CA ALA A 611 8.92 -22.49 -49.27
C ALA A 611 9.00 -21.12 -48.59
N ASN A 612 8.05 -20.24 -48.90
CA ASN A 612 7.80 -19.03 -48.12
C ASN A 612 6.92 -19.39 -46.91
N ARG A 613 7.33 -18.97 -45.71
CA ARG A 613 6.62 -19.25 -44.45
C ARG A 613 6.35 -17.94 -43.71
N TRP A 614 5.07 -17.70 -43.42
CA TRP A 614 4.67 -16.68 -42.46
C TRP A 614 4.63 -17.33 -41.07
N ILE A 615 5.40 -16.80 -40.12
CA ILE A 615 5.43 -17.28 -38.74
C ILE A 615 4.65 -16.30 -37.88
N ASP A 616 3.53 -16.77 -37.31
CA ASP A 616 2.72 -16.01 -36.35
C ASP A 616 3.28 -16.14 -34.91
N GLU A 617 2.72 -15.40 -33.95
CA GLU A 617 3.19 -15.43 -32.55
C GLU A 617 3.13 -16.83 -31.92
N ARG A 618 2.09 -17.61 -32.23
CA ARG A 618 1.90 -18.95 -31.69
C ARG A 618 2.95 -19.93 -32.23
N THR A 619 3.18 -19.91 -33.54
CA THR A 619 4.19 -20.74 -34.21
C THR A 619 5.60 -20.29 -33.85
N GLY A 620 5.80 -18.97 -33.69
CA GLY A 620 7.06 -18.38 -33.24
C GLY A 620 7.49 -18.89 -31.87
N ARG A 621 6.58 -18.96 -30.88
CA ARG A 621 6.88 -19.54 -29.56
C ARG A 621 7.22 -21.03 -29.62
N GLN A 622 6.53 -21.82 -30.45
CA GLN A 622 6.79 -23.26 -30.57
C GLN A 622 8.10 -23.58 -31.32
N ARG A 623 8.53 -22.69 -32.23
CA ARG A 623 9.72 -22.88 -33.07
C ARG A 623 10.88 -21.96 -32.68
N GLU A 624 10.80 -21.25 -31.56
CA GLU A 624 11.81 -20.28 -31.11
C GLU A 624 12.23 -19.32 -32.24
N LEU A 625 11.23 -18.84 -32.97
CA LEU A 625 11.34 -17.92 -34.09
C LEU A 625 10.61 -16.63 -33.72
N VAL A 626 11.18 -15.49 -34.09
CA VAL A 626 10.46 -14.21 -34.00
C VAL A 626 9.33 -14.21 -35.03
N PRO A 627 8.14 -13.69 -34.72
CA PRO A 627 7.06 -13.58 -35.70
C PRO A 627 7.51 -12.77 -36.93
N GLY A 628 7.27 -13.28 -38.14
CA GLY A 628 7.77 -12.63 -39.36
C GLY A 628 7.69 -13.48 -40.63
N GLN A 629 8.29 -12.95 -41.70
CA GLN A 629 8.36 -13.58 -43.03
C GLN A 629 9.71 -14.28 -43.22
N TYR A 630 9.66 -15.60 -43.42
CA TYR A 630 10.83 -16.44 -43.57
C TYR A 630 10.78 -17.24 -44.88
N VAL A 631 11.95 -17.52 -45.43
CA VAL A 631 12.18 -18.54 -46.45
C VAL A 631 12.69 -19.79 -45.77
N SER A 632 12.05 -20.93 -45.99
CA SER A 632 12.48 -22.22 -45.46
C SER A 632 13.16 -23.06 -46.55
N LEU A 633 14.34 -23.60 -46.26
CA LEU A 633 15.02 -24.65 -47.00
C LEU A 633 15.04 -25.92 -46.14
N THR A 634 14.34 -26.97 -46.57
CA THR A 634 14.17 -28.20 -45.80
C THR A 634 14.72 -29.40 -46.55
N VAL A 635 15.50 -30.23 -45.86
CA VAL A 635 16.03 -31.50 -46.39
C VAL A 635 15.41 -32.64 -45.57
N SER A 636 14.73 -33.54 -46.26
CA SER A 636 13.98 -34.66 -45.66
C SER A 636 14.43 -36.00 -46.23
N ASP A 637 14.83 -36.91 -45.36
CA ASP A 637 15.13 -38.31 -45.67
C ASP A 637 14.11 -39.25 -45.04
N ASN A 638 14.02 -40.47 -45.58
CA ASN A 638 13.26 -41.58 -45.01
C ASN A 638 14.19 -42.66 -44.42
N GLY A 639 15.33 -42.24 -43.88
CA GLY A 639 16.33 -43.13 -43.30
C GLY A 639 15.97 -43.63 -41.89
N VAL A 640 16.98 -44.05 -41.14
CA VAL A 640 16.82 -44.67 -39.81
C VAL A 640 16.25 -43.74 -38.73
N GLY A 641 16.30 -42.42 -38.94
CA GLY A 641 15.83 -41.43 -37.97
C GLY A 641 16.64 -41.38 -36.66
N MET A 642 16.18 -40.55 -35.71
CA MET A 642 16.84 -40.30 -34.42
C MET A 642 15.83 -40.35 -33.28
N THR A 643 16.26 -40.78 -32.08
CA THR A 643 15.43 -40.66 -30.87
C THR A 643 15.32 -39.18 -30.45
N PRO A 644 14.30 -38.82 -29.64
CA PRO A 644 14.16 -37.46 -29.12
C PRO A 644 15.35 -36.97 -28.27
N GLU A 645 16.12 -37.86 -27.64
CA GLU A 645 17.37 -37.45 -26.96
C GLU A 645 18.47 -37.11 -27.95
N VAL A 646 18.65 -37.93 -28.99
CA VAL A 646 19.65 -37.70 -30.04
C VAL A 646 19.33 -36.43 -30.82
N ALA A 647 18.08 -36.21 -31.20
CA ALA A 647 17.66 -35.02 -31.94
C ALA A 647 17.88 -33.71 -31.16
N ARG A 648 17.70 -33.73 -29.82
CA ARG A 648 18.00 -32.56 -28.97
C ARG A 648 19.48 -32.22 -28.90
N ARG A 649 20.34 -33.25 -28.90
CA ARG A 649 21.79 -33.12 -28.81
C ARG A 649 22.47 -33.02 -30.18
N ALA A 650 21.73 -33.19 -31.27
CA ALA A 650 22.25 -33.21 -32.64
C ALA A 650 22.95 -31.89 -33.05
N PHE A 651 22.62 -30.78 -32.40
CA PHE A 651 23.28 -29.48 -32.61
C PHE A 651 24.45 -29.23 -31.65
N ASP A 652 24.65 -30.09 -30.64
CA ASP A 652 25.78 -29.97 -29.72
C ASP A 652 27.08 -30.20 -30.51
N PRO A 653 28.09 -29.32 -30.38
CA PRO A 653 29.39 -29.54 -31.01
C PRO A 653 29.96 -30.91 -30.61
N PHE A 654 30.51 -31.64 -31.60
CA PHE A 654 31.14 -32.96 -31.45
C PHE A 654 30.20 -34.12 -31.13
N PHE A 655 28.90 -33.88 -30.98
CA PHE A 655 27.96 -34.97 -30.80
C PHE A 655 27.75 -35.75 -32.10
N THR A 656 28.03 -37.05 -32.08
CA THR A 656 27.83 -37.95 -33.22
C THR A 656 27.38 -39.32 -32.72
N THR A 657 26.46 -39.95 -33.45
CA THR A 657 26.04 -41.34 -33.25
C THR A 657 26.81 -42.31 -34.15
N LYS A 658 27.67 -41.80 -35.04
CA LYS A 658 28.51 -42.60 -35.95
C LYS A 658 29.75 -43.15 -35.23
N PRO A 659 30.28 -44.32 -35.61
CA PRO A 659 31.53 -44.87 -35.06
C PRO A 659 32.71 -43.90 -35.16
N LEU A 660 33.69 -44.03 -34.25
CA LEU A 660 34.93 -43.25 -34.22
C LEU A 660 35.60 -43.22 -35.61
N GLY A 661 35.81 -42.02 -36.15
CA GLY A 661 36.43 -41.78 -37.47
C GLY A 661 35.46 -41.61 -38.64
N MET A 662 34.15 -41.86 -38.47
CA MET A 662 33.14 -41.75 -39.55
C MET A 662 32.24 -40.50 -39.44
N GLY A 663 32.38 -39.72 -38.37
CA GLY A 663 31.62 -38.48 -38.18
C GLY A 663 32.31 -37.53 -37.20
N THR A 664 32.44 -36.26 -37.59
CA THR A 664 33.11 -35.24 -36.77
C THR A 664 32.20 -34.62 -35.70
N GLY A 665 30.88 -34.85 -35.78
CA GLY A 665 29.89 -34.19 -34.91
C GLY A 665 29.82 -32.67 -35.08
N LEU A 666 30.44 -32.12 -36.13
CA LEU A 666 30.52 -30.68 -36.38
C LEU A 666 29.54 -30.18 -37.46
N GLY A 667 28.99 -31.07 -38.29
CA GLY A 667 28.18 -30.68 -39.44
C GLY A 667 26.93 -29.88 -39.06
N LEU A 668 26.09 -30.43 -38.18
CA LEU A 668 24.83 -29.78 -37.77
C LEU A 668 25.06 -28.57 -36.85
N SER A 669 26.10 -28.58 -36.02
CA SER A 669 26.45 -27.43 -35.16
C SER A 669 26.97 -26.24 -35.96
N MET A 670 27.72 -26.47 -37.05
CA MET A 670 28.12 -25.40 -37.98
C MET A 670 26.91 -24.78 -38.70
N ILE A 671 25.95 -25.62 -39.15
CA ILE A 671 24.73 -25.13 -39.80
C ILE A 671 23.87 -24.30 -38.81
N TYR A 672 23.79 -24.74 -37.55
CA TYR A 672 23.13 -23.98 -36.49
C TYR A 672 23.76 -22.60 -36.30
N GLY A 673 25.10 -22.52 -36.26
CA GLY A 673 25.84 -21.26 -36.18
C GLY A 673 25.56 -20.34 -37.37
N PHE A 674 25.62 -20.87 -38.59
CA PHE A 674 25.29 -20.14 -39.83
C PHE A 674 23.86 -19.58 -39.82
N ALA A 675 22.87 -20.41 -39.45
CA ALA A 675 21.47 -20.00 -39.42
C ALA A 675 21.28 -18.85 -38.44
N LYS A 676 21.87 -18.92 -37.24
CA LYS A 676 21.80 -17.85 -36.23
C LYS A 676 22.49 -16.57 -36.67
N GLN A 677 23.69 -16.66 -37.24
CA GLN A 677 24.44 -15.49 -37.72
C GLN A 677 23.73 -14.78 -38.89
N SER A 678 22.96 -15.53 -39.67
CA SER A 678 22.13 -15.01 -40.76
C SER A 678 20.78 -14.44 -40.29
N GLY A 679 20.56 -14.29 -38.98
CA GLY A 679 19.28 -13.83 -38.42
C GLY A 679 18.13 -14.84 -38.52
N GLY A 680 18.47 -16.10 -38.81
CA GLY A 680 17.55 -17.22 -39.01
C GLY A 680 17.55 -18.23 -37.87
N GLN A 681 16.99 -19.41 -38.15
CA GLN A 681 16.90 -20.52 -37.21
C GLN A 681 16.94 -21.86 -37.94
N ILE A 682 17.34 -22.94 -37.27
CA ILE A 682 17.27 -24.30 -37.79
C ILE A 682 16.40 -25.18 -36.88
N LYS A 683 15.65 -26.11 -37.44
CA LYS A 683 14.86 -27.11 -36.69
C LYS A 683 15.03 -28.51 -37.29
N ILE A 684 15.04 -29.50 -36.41
CA ILE A 684 15.08 -30.93 -36.75
C ILE A 684 13.79 -31.56 -36.27
N TYR A 685 13.16 -32.34 -37.15
CA TYR A 685 12.07 -33.26 -36.83
C TYR A 685 12.54 -34.64 -37.25
N SER A 686 12.59 -35.60 -36.33
CA SER A 686 13.09 -36.94 -36.62
C SER A 686 12.36 -37.95 -35.75
N GLU A 687 12.04 -39.09 -36.35
CA GLU A 687 11.39 -40.22 -35.69
C GLU A 687 12.12 -41.52 -36.05
N PRO A 688 12.47 -42.37 -35.07
CA PRO A 688 13.16 -43.63 -35.36
C PRO A 688 12.38 -44.50 -36.36
N GLY A 689 13.04 -44.93 -37.43
CA GLY A 689 12.46 -45.75 -38.50
C GLY A 689 11.58 -45.01 -39.52
N HIS A 690 11.35 -43.70 -39.34
CA HIS A 690 10.55 -42.88 -40.24
C HIS A 690 11.38 -41.83 -41.00
N GLY A 691 12.59 -41.51 -40.53
CA GLY A 691 13.53 -40.60 -41.17
C GLY A 691 13.69 -39.26 -40.46
N THR A 692 14.39 -38.33 -41.10
CA THR A 692 14.73 -37.02 -40.55
C THR A 692 14.38 -35.90 -41.52
N SER A 693 13.83 -34.81 -41.00
CA SER A 693 13.59 -33.56 -41.71
C SER A 693 14.28 -32.40 -41.01
N VAL A 694 15.19 -31.73 -41.69
CA VAL A 694 15.95 -30.59 -41.17
C VAL A 694 15.63 -29.34 -41.98
N GLY A 695 15.05 -28.32 -41.33
CA GLY A 695 14.64 -27.08 -41.96
C GLY A 695 15.43 -25.87 -41.46
N ILE A 696 16.03 -25.13 -42.39
CA ILE A 696 16.67 -23.82 -42.17
C ILE A 696 15.68 -22.72 -42.53
N TYR A 697 15.46 -21.78 -41.63
CA TYR A 697 14.54 -20.64 -41.77
C TYR A 697 15.36 -19.36 -41.83
N LEU A 698 15.30 -18.64 -42.95
CA LEU A 698 16.06 -17.42 -43.22
C LEU A 698 15.10 -16.24 -43.36
N PRO A 699 15.36 -15.08 -42.76
CA PRO A 699 14.47 -13.93 -42.87
C PRO A 699 14.44 -13.41 -44.31
N ARG A 700 13.26 -12.98 -44.76
CA ARG A 700 13.10 -12.35 -46.07
C ARG A 700 13.93 -11.07 -46.19
N HIS A 701 14.64 -10.93 -47.30
CA HIS A 701 15.27 -9.68 -47.69
C HIS A 701 14.30 -8.78 -48.47
N LEU A 702 14.31 -7.47 -48.18
CA LEU A 702 13.42 -6.45 -48.79
C LEU A 702 14.16 -5.49 -49.75
N GLY A 703 15.45 -5.71 -50.02
CA GLY A 703 16.25 -4.91 -50.96
C GLY A 703 16.09 -5.31 -52.43
N PRO A 704 16.56 -4.47 -53.37
CA PRO A 704 16.46 -4.72 -54.80
C PRO A 704 17.23 -5.98 -55.22
N GLU A 705 16.60 -6.81 -56.05
CA GLU A 705 17.20 -8.03 -56.61
C GLU A 705 18.35 -7.63 -57.54
N GLN A 706 19.60 -7.97 -57.20
CA GLN A 706 20.72 -7.78 -58.13
C GLN A 706 20.69 -8.91 -59.18
N PRO A 707 20.66 -8.60 -60.49
CA PRO A 707 20.78 -9.62 -61.52
C PRO A 707 22.21 -10.17 -61.50
N GLN A 708 22.39 -11.43 -61.11
CA GLN A 708 23.64 -12.15 -61.39
C GLN A 708 23.57 -12.77 -62.79
N GLU A 709 24.54 -12.43 -63.63
CA GLU A 709 24.77 -12.99 -64.97
C GLU A 709 24.86 -14.52 -64.93
N GLN A 710 24.05 -15.18 -65.76
CA GLN A 710 24.07 -16.64 -65.96
C GLN A 710 25.43 -17.07 -66.54
N ARG A 711 26.22 -17.85 -65.79
CA ARG A 711 27.40 -18.52 -66.33
C ARG A 711 27.01 -19.94 -66.75
N HIS A 712 26.93 -20.16 -68.06
CA HIS A 712 26.78 -21.47 -68.66
C HIS A 712 27.99 -22.36 -68.31
N PHE A 713 27.74 -23.55 -67.76
CA PHE A 713 28.68 -24.66 -67.80
C PHE A 713 28.56 -25.31 -69.18
N GLU A 714 29.54 -25.14 -70.07
CA GLU A 714 29.85 -26.14 -71.11
C GLU A 714 31.15 -25.84 -71.88
N SER A 715 31.92 -26.91 -72.11
CA SER A 715 33.13 -27.08 -72.94
C SER A 715 34.49 -26.62 -72.38
N ALA A 716 35.53 -27.44 -72.67
CA ALA A 716 36.93 -27.15 -72.37
C ALA A 716 37.35 -25.84 -73.04
N PRO A 717 38.16 -25.00 -72.36
CA PRO A 717 38.51 -23.68 -72.86
C PRO A 717 39.30 -23.78 -74.18
N PRO A 718 39.00 -22.93 -75.19
CA PRO A 718 39.83 -22.81 -76.38
C PRO A 718 41.22 -22.25 -76.04
N PRO A 719 42.27 -22.57 -76.82
CA PRO A 719 43.65 -22.16 -76.54
C PRO A 719 43.85 -20.64 -76.52
N ALA A 720 44.89 -20.17 -75.81
CA ALA A 720 45.26 -18.76 -75.67
C ALA A 720 45.42 -18.04 -77.02
N GLN A 721 45.22 -16.72 -77.04
CA GLN A 721 45.53 -15.91 -78.23
C GLN A 721 47.05 -15.74 -78.34
N GLN A 722 47.57 -15.66 -79.58
CA GLN A 722 49.02 -15.67 -79.83
C GLN A 722 49.75 -14.54 -79.09
N GLY A 723 50.67 -14.90 -78.19
CA GLY A 723 51.57 -13.99 -77.49
C GLY A 723 51.06 -13.38 -76.18
N GLU A 724 49.97 -13.89 -75.58
CA GLU A 724 49.52 -13.48 -74.23
C GLU A 724 50.50 -13.98 -73.15
N THR A 725 50.95 -13.11 -72.25
CA THR A 725 51.98 -13.42 -71.24
C THR A 725 51.44 -13.34 -69.80
N VAL A 726 51.64 -14.40 -69.01
CA VAL A 726 51.29 -14.49 -67.58
C VAL A 726 52.56 -14.43 -66.72
N LEU A 727 52.63 -13.48 -65.78
CA LEU A 727 53.66 -13.45 -64.74
C LEU A 727 53.14 -14.17 -63.49
N VAL A 728 53.81 -15.25 -63.09
CA VAL A 728 53.48 -16.04 -61.89
C VAL A 728 54.48 -15.72 -60.78
N VAL A 729 53.97 -15.30 -59.63
CA VAL A 729 54.74 -14.92 -58.45
C VAL A 729 54.24 -15.72 -57.24
N ASP A 730 55.02 -16.69 -56.82
CA ASP A 730 54.70 -17.56 -55.69
C ASP A 730 56.03 -17.99 -55.07
N ASP A 731 56.15 -18.06 -53.74
CA ASP A 731 57.38 -18.47 -53.07
C ASP A 731 57.53 -20.01 -53.04
N GLU A 732 56.43 -20.74 -53.16
CA GLU A 732 56.41 -22.19 -53.22
C GLU A 732 56.77 -22.68 -54.63
N GLU A 733 58.02 -23.11 -54.80
CA GLU A 733 58.57 -23.58 -56.08
C GLU A 733 57.72 -24.68 -56.74
N ALA A 734 57.22 -25.64 -55.96
CA ALA A 734 56.41 -26.75 -56.47
C ALA A 734 55.08 -26.27 -57.08
N LEU A 735 54.39 -25.34 -56.41
CA LEU A 735 53.12 -24.79 -56.91
C LEU A 735 53.35 -23.87 -58.11
N ARG A 736 54.41 -23.05 -58.06
CA ARG A 736 54.82 -22.19 -59.17
C ARG A 736 55.06 -23.00 -60.44
N LEU A 737 55.77 -24.14 -60.34
CA LEU A 737 56.01 -25.04 -61.48
C LEU A 737 54.71 -25.60 -62.07
N LEU A 738 53.78 -26.05 -61.25
CA LEU A 738 52.47 -26.56 -61.68
C LEU A 738 51.65 -25.50 -62.43
N VAL A 739 51.59 -24.29 -61.88
CA VAL A 739 50.89 -23.17 -62.52
C VAL A 739 51.55 -22.80 -63.85
N LEU A 740 52.88 -22.76 -63.91
CA LEU A 740 53.61 -22.46 -65.15
C LEU A 740 53.37 -23.52 -66.23
N GLU A 741 53.36 -24.80 -65.86
CA GLU A 741 53.10 -25.91 -66.79
C GLU A 741 51.68 -25.83 -67.35
N GLU A 742 50.67 -25.64 -66.49
CA GLU A 742 49.27 -25.47 -66.90
C GLU A 742 49.09 -24.26 -67.84
N MET A 743 49.72 -23.12 -67.54
CA MET A 743 49.64 -21.93 -68.40
C MET A 743 50.30 -22.16 -69.77
N ARG A 744 51.41 -22.92 -69.84
CA ARG A 744 52.07 -23.25 -71.11
C ARG A 744 51.25 -24.21 -71.95
N ASP A 745 50.62 -25.21 -71.33
CA ASP A 745 49.74 -26.16 -72.01
C ASP A 745 48.51 -25.47 -72.62
N LEU A 746 48.03 -24.40 -71.98
CA LEU A 746 46.97 -23.54 -72.51
C LEU A 746 47.44 -22.54 -73.59
N GLY A 747 48.76 -22.46 -73.85
CA GLY A 747 49.35 -21.64 -74.91
C GLY A 747 49.82 -20.24 -74.50
N TYR A 748 49.88 -19.92 -73.21
CA TYR A 748 50.40 -18.63 -72.72
C TYR A 748 51.93 -18.62 -72.66
N GLU A 749 52.54 -17.47 -72.92
CA GLU A 749 53.92 -17.23 -72.52
C GLU A 749 53.97 -17.01 -70.99
N THR A 750 54.95 -17.60 -70.32
CA THR A 750 55.01 -17.56 -68.85
C THR A 750 56.30 -16.93 -68.37
N LEU A 751 56.20 -15.95 -67.47
CA LEU A 751 57.32 -15.41 -66.69
C LEU A 751 57.17 -15.84 -65.23
N GLU A 752 58.28 -16.05 -64.53
CA GLU A 752 58.26 -16.51 -63.13
C GLU A 752 59.09 -15.61 -62.22
N ALA A 753 58.63 -15.47 -60.97
CA ALA A 753 59.40 -14.87 -59.88
C ALA A 753 59.08 -15.57 -58.56
N GLY A 754 60.08 -15.71 -57.69
CA GLY A 754 59.92 -16.30 -56.35
C GLY A 754 59.58 -15.31 -55.25
N ASP A 755 59.68 -14.01 -55.52
CA ASP A 755 59.46 -12.95 -54.54
C ASP A 755 58.99 -11.64 -55.22
N GLY A 756 58.42 -10.74 -54.43
CA GLY A 756 57.88 -9.47 -54.94
C GLY A 756 58.92 -8.54 -55.56
N ALA A 757 60.16 -8.52 -55.06
CA ALA A 757 61.21 -7.65 -55.59
C ALA A 757 61.69 -8.13 -56.97
N SER A 758 61.81 -9.45 -57.16
CA SER A 758 62.14 -10.09 -58.44
C SER A 758 61.01 -9.89 -59.46
N ALA A 759 59.76 -9.99 -59.02
CA ALA A 759 58.59 -9.72 -59.87
C ALA A 759 58.52 -8.25 -60.32
N LEU A 760 58.82 -7.30 -59.43
CA LEU A 760 58.82 -5.87 -59.75
C LEU A 760 59.84 -5.53 -60.86
N LYS A 761 61.03 -6.13 -60.83
CA LYS A 761 62.04 -5.98 -61.90
C LYS A 761 61.53 -6.46 -63.26
N LEU A 762 60.74 -7.55 -63.29
CA LEU A 762 60.11 -8.04 -64.52
C LEU A 762 59.01 -7.09 -65.00
N LEU A 763 58.24 -6.51 -64.08
CA LEU A 763 57.20 -5.53 -64.38
C LEU A 763 57.77 -4.21 -64.93
N GLU A 764 58.95 -3.79 -64.48
CA GLU A 764 59.70 -2.63 -65.00
C GLU A 764 60.34 -2.89 -66.38
N SER A 765 60.51 -4.15 -66.77
CA SER A 765 61.10 -4.54 -68.06
C SER A 765 60.14 -4.25 -69.24
N PRO A 766 60.64 -4.18 -70.50
CA PRO A 766 59.78 -4.02 -71.68
C PRO A 766 59.02 -5.30 -72.06
N ALA A 767 59.13 -6.40 -71.30
CA ALA A 767 58.40 -7.63 -71.59
C ALA A 767 56.89 -7.42 -71.50
N ARG A 768 56.13 -8.01 -72.43
CA ARG A 768 54.67 -8.03 -72.37
C ARG A 768 54.23 -8.84 -71.14
N ILE A 769 53.29 -8.31 -70.36
CA ILE A 769 52.66 -8.99 -69.22
C ILE A 769 51.21 -8.56 -69.21
N ASP A 770 50.31 -9.52 -69.42
CA ASP A 770 48.87 -9.30 -69.55
C ASP A 770 48.10 -9.65 -68.25
N LEU A 771 48.63 -10.59 -67.47
CA LEU A 771 48.11 -10.99 -66.16
C LEU A 771 49.24 -11.22 -65.15
N LEU A 772 49.06 -10.69 -63.95
CA LEU A 772 49.84 -11.04 -62.77
C LEU A 772 49.08 -12.05 -61.93
N VAL A 773 49.65 -13.23 -61.73
CA VAL A 773 49.18 -14.23 -60.77
C VAL A 773 50.14 -14.19 -59.58
N SER A 774 49.67 -13.79 -58.39
CA SER A 774 50.53 -13.56 -57.22
C SER A 774 49.99 -14.21 -55.96
N ASP A 775 50.86 -14.83 -55.15
CA ASP A 775 50.55 -15.10 -53.75
C ASP A 775 50.47 -13.77 -52.97
N VAL A 776 49.64 -13.73 -51.93
CA VAL A 776 49.52 -12.62 -50.98
C VAL A 776 50.65 -12.69 -49.95
N GLY A 777 51.04 -13.89 -49.53
CA GLY A 777 52.01 -14.16 -48.46
C GLY A 777 53.49 -14.05 -48.84
N LEU A 778 53.84 -13.30 -49.88
CA LEU A 778 55.21 -13.28 -50.42
C LEU A 778 56.26 -12.88 -49.37
N PRO A 779 57.40 -13.60 -49.29
CA PRO A 779 58.53 -13.25 -48.44
C PRO A 779 59.31 -12.06 -49.01
N GLY A 780 60.14 -11.41 -48.18
CA GLY A 780 61.03 -10.32 -48.62
C GLY A 780 60.52 -8.89 -48.37
N GLY A 781 59.50 -8.72 -47.52
CA GLY A 781 59.05 -7.40 -47.01
C GLY A 781 58.03 -6.68 -47.89
N MET A 782 57.79 -7.16 -49.12
CA MET A 782 56.70 -6.71 -50.00
C MET A 782 55.66 -7.81 -50.12
N ASN A 783 54.44 -7.56 -49.63
CA ASN A 783 53.34 -8.51 -49.76
C ASN A 783 52.70 -8.46 -51.16
N GLY A 784 51.93 -9.49 -51.53
CA GLY A 784 51.32 -9.58 -52.86
C GLY A 784 50.42 -8.39 -53.22
N ARG A 785 49.73 -7.80 -52.24
CA ARG A 785 48.91 -6.61 -52.47
C ARG A 785 49.76 -5.38 -52.83
N GLN A 786 50.83 -5.14 -52.08
CA GLN A 786 51.79 -4.06 -52.37
C GLN A 786 52.43 -4.25 -53.73
N LEU A 787 52.76 -5.50 -54.12
CA LEU A 787 53.25 -5.82 -55.46
C LEU A 787 52.22 -5.48 -56.54
N ALA A 788 50.95 -5.86 -56.35
CA ALA A 788 49.89 -5.58 -57.31
C ALA A 788 49.62 -4.08 -57.48
N ASP A 789 49.62 -3.32 -56.38
CA ASP A 789 49.44 -1.86 -56.40
C ASP A 789 50.63 -1.18 -57.12
N ALA A 790 51.86 -1.66 -56.88
CA ALA A 790 53.05 -1.21 -57.60
C ALA A 790 53.00 -1.60 -59.09
N ALA A 791 52.58 -2.82 -59.41
CA ALA A 791 52.44 -3.33 -60.77
C ALA A 791 51.43 -2.52 -61.58
N ARG A 792 50.29 -2.15 -61.00
CA ARG A 792 49.27 -1.32 -61.66
C ARG A 792 49.68 0.14 -61.78
N SER A 793 50.52 0.64 -60.88
CA SER A 793 51.13 1.97 -61.00
C SER A 793 52.08 2.04 -62.20
N LEU A 794 52.84 0.97 -62.46
CA LEU A 794 53.73 0.85 -63.62
C LEU A 794 52.99 0.53 -64.92
N ARG A 795 51.95 -0.31 -64.84
CA ARG A 795 51.17 -0.80 -65.98
C ARG A 795 49.67 -0.58 -65.73
N PRO A 796 49.14 0.62 -66.03
CA PRO A 796 47.73 0.91 -65.90
C PRO A 796 46.89 -0.04 -66.76
N GLY A 797 46.04 -0.85 -66.15
CA GLY A 797 45.20 -1.86 -66.83
C GLY A 797 45.69 -3.31 -66.74
N LEU A 798 46.76 -3.59 -65.98
CA LEU A 798 47.16 -4.96 -65.68
C LEU A 798 46.11 -5.67 -64.82
N ASN A 799 45.65 -6.84 -65.26
CA ASN A 799 44.79 -7.71 -64.47
C ASN A 799 45.64 -8.42 -63.40
N VAL A 800 45.05 -8.63 -62.23
CA VAL A 800 45.72 -9.28 -61.11
C VAL A 800 44.84 -10.39 -60.54
N LEU A 801 45.38 -11.60 -60.45
CA LEU A 801 44.78 -12.73 -59.76
C LEU A 801 45.62 -13.04 -58.51
N PHE A 802 45.04 -12.84 -57.33
CA PHE A 802 45.65 -13.29 -56.09
C PHE A 802 45.33 -14.76 -55.86
N ILE A 803 46.35 -15.56 -55.57
CA ILE A 803 46.21 -16.94 -55.11
C ILE A 803 46.62 -16.98 -53.64
N THR A 804 45.67 -17.10 -52.73
CA THR A 804 45.93 -16.86 -51.31
C THR A 804 45.51 -18.03 -50.43
N GLY A 805 46.21 -18.24 -49.31
CA GLY A 805 45.72 -19.11 -48.24
C GLY A 805 44.48 -18.52 -47.56
N TYR A 806 43.66 -19.39 -46.95
CA TYR A 806 42.43 -18.97 -46.26
C TYR A 806 42.63 -17.89 -45.17
N ALA A 807 43.80 -17.82 -44.53
CA ALA A 807 44.10 -16.84 -43.47
C ALA A 807 44.44 -15.43 -43.99
N GLU A 808 44.98 -15.34 -45.20
CA GLU A 808 45.46 -14.11 -45.83
C GLU A 808 44.35 -13.39 -46.61
N ASN A 809 43.33 -14.14 -47.04
CA ASN A 809 42.17 -13.62 -47.77
C ASN A 809 41.40 -12.54 -46.98
N ALA A 810 41.40 -12.62 -45.64
CA ALA A 810 40.78 -11.64 -44.76
C ALA A 810 41.52 -10.27 -44.75
N VAL A 811 42.81 -10.26 -45.10
CA VAL A 811 43.62 -9.03 -45.17
C VAL A 811 43.25 -8.21 -46.41
N LEU A 812 42.80 -8.87 -47.48
CA LEU A 812 42.35 -8.23 -48.71
C LEU A 812 40.94 -7.60 -48.57
N ASN A 813 40.07 -8.16 -47.73
CA ASN A 813 38.65 -7.75 -47.61
C ASN A 813 38.39 -6.47 -46.77
N HIS A 814 39.40 -5.86 -46.15
CA HIS A 814 39.23 -4.55 -45.49
C HIS A 814 39.22 -3.37 -46.48
N GLY A 815 39.46 -3.60 -47.78
CA GLY A 815 39.32 -2.61 -48.85
C GLY A 815 38.62 -3.22 -50.06
N HIS A 816 37.73 -2.48 -50.71
CA HIS A 816 37.10 -2.93 -51.96
C HIS A 816 38.19 -3.28 -52.99
N LEU A 817 38.11 -4.46 -53.61
CA LEU A 817 38.98 -4.83 -54.74
C LEU A 817 38.67 -3.92 -55.94
N GLU A 818 39.69 -3.33 -56.54
CA GLU A 818 39.54 -2.49 -57.73
C GLU A 818 39.19 -3.33 -58.97
N ALA A 819 38.53 -2.73 -59.96
CA ALA A 819 38.22 -3.39 -61.23
C ALA A 819 39.50 -3.97 -61.87
N GLY A 820 39.46 -5.27 -62.21
CA GLY A 820 40.60 -6.04 -62.74
C GLY A 820 41.40 -6.83 -61.69
N MET A 821 41.05 -6.76 -60.40
CA MET A 821 41.64 -7.60 -59.34
C MET A 821 40.68 -8.69 -58.87
N HIS A 822 41.18 -9.92 -58.81
CA HIS A 822 40.40 -11.10 -58.42
C HIS A 822 41.20 -11.96 -57.45
N VAL A 823 40.49 -12.81 -56.70
CA VAL A 823 41.12 -13.68 -55.70
C VAL A 823 40.66 -15.12 -55.90
N MET A 824 41.56 -16.06 -55.64
CA MET A 824 41.36 -17.51 -55.61
C MET A 824 42.03 -18.08 -54.35
N THR A 825 41.38 -19.03 -53.69
CA THR A 825 41.84 -19.61 -52.42
C THR A 825 42.55 -20.95 -52.61
N LYS A 826 43.71 -21.14 -51.96
CA LYS A 826 44.40 -22.44 -51.84
C LYS A 826 43.66 -23.35 -50.84
N PRO A 827 43.43 -24.66 -51.11
CA PRO A 827 43.77 -25.38 -52.33
C PRO A 827 42.68 -25.19 -53.42
N PHE A 828 43.10 -25.17 -54.69
CA PHE A 828 42.24 -25.04 -55.87
C PHE A 828 42.58 -26.12 -56.91
N GLU A 829 41.61 -26.45 -57.77
CA GLU A 829 41.81 -27.34 -58.92
C GLU A 829 42.39 -26.56 -60.11
N MET A 830 43.28 -27.16 -60.91
CA MET A 830 43.92 -26.49 -62.05
C MET A 830 42.91 -26.02 -63.11
N ASP A 831 41.87 -26.82 -63.38
CA ASP A 831 40.75 -26.43 -64.26
C ASP A 831 40.02 -25.16 -63.79
N ALA A 832 40.01 -24.90 -62.47
CA ALA A 832 39.42 -23.68 -61.92
C ALA A 832 40.34 -22.47 -62.16
N LEU A 833 41.65 -22.65 -62.00
CA LEU A 833 42.65 -21.63 -62.32
C LEU A 833 42.62 -21.26 -63.80
N ALA A 834 42.64 -22.26 -64.69
CA ALA A 834 42.59 -22.10 -66.14
C ALA A 834 41.38 -21.25 -66.58
N ARG A 835 40.18 -21.60 -66.09
CA ARG A 835 38.95 -20.83 -66.35
C ARG A 835 39.05 -19.40 -65.84
N ARG A 836 39.59 -19.20 -64.64
CA ARG A 836 39.68 -17.87 -64.04
C ARG A 836 40.66 -16.96 -64.76
N VAL A 837 41.82 -17.49 -65.16
CA VAL A 837 42.79 -16.79 -66.00
C VAL A 837 42.13 -16.37 -67.31
N ARG A 838 41.38 -17.25 -67.95
CA ARG A 838 40.69 -16.94 -69.21
C ARG A 838 39.66 -15.82 -69.09
N GLU A 839 38.81 -15.87 -68.06
CA GLU A 839 37.84 -14.80 -67.78
C GLU A 839 38.49 -13.41 -67.62
N LEU A 840 39.70 -13.37 -67.05
CA LEU A 840 40.45 -12.13 -66.88
C LEU A 840 41.04 -11.65 -68.21
N MET A 841 41.53 -12.56 -69.04
CA MET A 841 42.09 -12.21 -70.35
C MET A 841 41.01 -11.74 -71.33
N GLU A 842 39.83 -12.38 -71.37
CA GLU A 842 38.76 -12.04 -72.33
C GLU A 842 38.12 -10.67 -72.09
N ARG A 843 38.04 -10.24 -70.82
CA ARG A 843 37.51 -8.91 -70.47
C ARG A 843 38.33 -7.75 -71.03
N ARG A 844 39.56 -8.01 -71.48
CA ARG A 844 40.45 -7.02 -72.10
C ARG A 844 40.24 -6.90 -73.61
N SER A 845 39.72 -7.92 -74.27
CA SER A 845 39.56 -7.97 -75.74
C SER A 845 38.22 -7.40 -76.23
N GLY A 846 37.33 -6.98 -75.32
CA GLY A 846 36.02 -6.39 -75.61
C GLY A 846 35.94 -4.87 -75.42
N GLY A 847 37.07 -4.16 -75.44
CA GLY A 847 37.16 -2.70 -75.36
C GLY A 847 37.02 -2.01 -76.72
#